data_AF-A0A8H7LG63-F1
#
_entry.id   AF-A0A8H7LG63-F1
#
_cell.length_a   1.000
_cell.length_b   1.000
_cell.length_c   1.000
_cell.angle_alpha   90.00
_cell.angle_beta   90.00
_cell.angle_gamma   90.00
#
_symmetry.space_group_name_H-M   'P 1'
#
loop_
_entity.id
_entity.type
_entity.pdbx_description
1 polymer ?
#
loop_
_entity_poly.entity_id
_entity_poly.type
_entity_poly.pdbx_seq_one_letter_code
_entity_poly.pdbx_strand_id
1 'polypeptide(L)'
;MVQLNPVLGLSLVTSVVAAAPFNPLQWLGANGQWYPGPDISGVSQELPDGCAVDQVAIVSRHGSRYPDPGAYNEWTSLEVKVKNGVFSGPLEFLNDWHPVLTHPSDQIAQLSITGYLETYAMGTQTRLRYPHLYADNTPFVVWANNAQRTTDSARLFARGFGGPNATTLGTVYVTAIWDSIYLPPILKRLQKYIKGVNITTSDISIMPYLCGFETQITGKLSPFCDIFTESEFKQYEYRQDLRYYYGTGPGTHLPSTLMLPYLNATATLFLNGPGYTYSTGFTPPPIIVSYTHDNQLNEIATAIGVFNTTGPLPPNKIQNNRLFISSRINPMAGRIAFERMTCTSKKPGIYVRIRVNDAVYPMSECQSGPGKTCPLAQFGQVIKAKVDKAGDFMTRPFPKGRPPSFGTPSYPGSPQFNLDDFPIAPATITRKADDSTPLITSPYFENSKTPRRRRSVRSDGVETEEDKRANTQLKRRRLILRGVTPDGFSSPSSPEELSRALRAIKPTLIQESVCDNPWKIIIATTLLNKTKGKAAVPVFWELIERWPTPTALAQVAAPSLTELLRPLGTQSIRTSRLMRLSNAYVMHPPNLPSPPAPASRTTKFYPGTTKEYRAIQQTSPIAHLPFVGPYAIDSFRIFSPALSGGGAGARVEEQLGRIACLAELGQSSRSEDDFDETPDWYNPSPLCSPDDEGEEWRNVWPEDKQLRRYLVWRWAIDGVEYNPEARIRRPADWSYLNRLIRG
;
A
#
# COMPACT_ATOMS: atom_id res chain seq x y z
N MET A 1 -4.59 -5.96 44.07
CA MET A 1 -3.79 -6.05 45.31
C MET A 1 -2.43 -6.64 44.96
N VAL A 2 -1.38 -5.99 45.44
CA VAL A 2 0.02 -6.43 45.40
C VAL A 2 0.19 -7.62 46.32
N GLN A 3 0.92 -8.66 45.89
CA GLN A 3 1.73 -9.45 46.81
C GLN A 3 3.05 -9.85 46.13
N LEU A 4 4.07 -9.04 46.40
CA LEU A 4 5.42 -9.53 46.59
C LEU A 4 5.47 -10.16 47.99
N ASN A 5 6.03 -11.37 48.11
CA ASN A 5 6.74 -11.76 49.32
C ASN A 5 7.87 -12.75 48.98
N PRO A 6 9.12 -12.49 49.40
CA PRO A 6 10.24 -13.41 49.28
C PRO A 6 10.55 -14.15 50.60
N VAL A 7 11.36 -15.22 50.47
CA VAL A 7 12.22 -15.87 51.49
C VAL A 7 11.68 -17.10 52.28
N LEU A 8 12.37 -18.23 52.01
CA LEU A 8 12.68 -19.44 52.81
C LEU A 8 11.65 -20.08 53.75
N GLY A 9 11.30 -21.34 53.43
CA GLY A 9 10.82 -22.34 54.38
C GLY A 9 10.87 -23.73 53.76
N LEU A 10 11.85 -24.56 54.17
CA LEU A 10 11.81 -26.00 53.91
C LEU A 10 10.58 -26.57 54.61
N SER A 11 9.67 -27.16 53.85
CA SER A 11 8.73 -28.17 54.35
C SER A 11 8.41 -29.12 53.21
N LEU A 12 8.84 -30.38 53.37
CA LEU A 12 8.35 -31.49 52.55
C LEU A 12 6.85 -31.60 52.78
N VAL A 13 6.08 -31.08 51.84
CA VAL A 13 4.66 -31.43 51.69
C VAL A 13 4.58 -32.27 50.42
N THR A 14 4.26 -33.55 50.59
CA THR A 14 3.81 -34.42 49.50
C THR A 14 2.49 -33.87 48.96
N SER A 15 2.58 -32.90 48.06
CA SER A 15 1.43 -32.36 47.36
C SER A 15 0.97 -33.37 46.31
N VAL A 16 -0.15 -34.02 46.59
CA VAL A 16 -1.04 -34.57 45.57
C VAL A 16 -1.22 -33.47 44.52
N VAL A 17 -0.78 -33.71 43.28
CA VAL A 17 -0.90 -32.74 42.18
C VAL A 17 -2.39 -32.65 41.83
N ALA A 18 -3.11 -31.81 42.57
CA ALA A 18 -4.38 -31.30 42.08
C ALA A 18 -4.08 -30.55 40.79
N ALA A 19 -4.71 -30.96 39.69
CA ALA A 19 -4.62 -30.24 38.43
C ALA A 19 -4.91 -28.75 38.70
N ALA A 20 -4.01 -27.86 38.27
CA ALA A 20 -4.18 -26.44 38.48
C ALA A 20 -5.57 -26.00 37.97
N PRO A 21 -6.30 -25.16 38.72
CA PRO A 21 -7.64 -24.75 38.33
C PRO A 21 -7.61 -24.08 36.95
N PHE A 22 -8.62 -24.34 36.13
CA PHE A 22 -8.74 -23.80 34.78
C PHE A 22 -8.60 -22.26 34.81
N ASN A 23 -7.55 -21.75 34.16
CA ASN A 23 -7.32 -20.31 34.03
C ASN A 23 -7.63 -19.88 32.58
N PRO A 24 -8.73 -19.16 32.32
CA PRO A 24 -9.13 -18.79 30.96
C PRO A 24 -8.06 -17.97 30.22
N LEU A 25 -7.19 -17.22 30.93
CA LEU A 25 -6.14 -16.41 30.30
C LEU A 25 -5.09 -17.24 29.55
N GLN A 26 -4.93 -18.52 29.90
CA GLN A 26 -4.03 -19.45 29.21
C GLN A 26 -4.62 -20.01 27.90
N TRP A 27 -5.90 -19.74 27.63
CA TRP A 27 -6.63 -20.27 26.48
C TRP A 27 -7.04 -19.18 25.46
N LEU A 28 -6.52 -17.95 25.61
CA LEU A 28 -6.78 -16.82 24.71
C LEU A 28 -5.81 -16.72 23.52
N GLY A 29 -5.04 -17.78 23.26
CA GLY A 29 -4.03 -17.81 22.21
C GLY A 29 -3.01 -16.67 22.34
N ALA A 30 -2.64 -16.06 21.23
CA ALA A 30 -1.62 -15.01 21.18
C ALA A 30 -2.07 -13.62 21.72
N ASN A 31 -3.29 -13.53 22.26
CA ASN A 31 -3.87 -12.32 22.86
C ASN A 31 -3.76 -12.32 24.40
N GLY A 32 -3.45 -13.46 25.00
CA GLY A 32 -3.24 -13.58 26.44
C GLY A 32 -1.97 -12.87 26.92
N GLN A 33 -1.91 -12.61 28.22
CA GLN A 33 -0.71 -12.12 28.90
C GLN A 33 0.38 -13.21 28.93
N TRP A 34 1.62 -12.80 29.20
CA TRP A 34 2.71 -13.75 29.35
C TRP A 34 2.51 -14.65 30.58
N TYR A 35 2.79 -15.95 30.42
CA TYR A 35 2.91 -16.92 31.51
C TYR A 35 3.95 -17.97 31.13
N PRO A 36 4.61 -18.63 32.11
CA PRO A 36 5.51 -19.74 31.82
C PRO A 36 4.73 -20.91 31.21
N GLY A 37 5.23 -21.44 30.10
CA GLY A 37 4.63 -22.62 29.47
C GLY A 37 4.75 -23.86 30.37
N PRO A 38 3.83 -24.84 30.24
CA PRO A 38 3.93 -26.09 30.98
C PRO A 38 5.16 -26.88 30.52
N ASP A 39 5.82 -27.57 31.44
CA ASP A 39 6.84 -28.56 31.08
C ASP A 39 6.14 -29.79 30.49
N ILE A 40 6.25 -29.92 29.17
CA ILE A 40 5.69 -31.05 28.41
C ILE A 40 6.67 -32.21 28.26
N SER A 41 7.91 -32.02 28.69
CA SER A 41 9.02 -32.96 28.48
C SER A 41 9.45 -33.68 29.76
N GLY A 42 9.03 -33.19 30.92
CA GLY A 42 9.49 -33.68 32.23
C GLY A 42 10.98 -33.43 32.46
N VAL A 43 11.58 -32.53 31.69
CA VAL A 43 13.01 -32.21 31.77
C VAL A 43 13.18 -31.03 32.71
N SER A 44 14.05 -31.22 33.71
CA SER A 44 14.41 -30.16 34.66
C SER A 44 14.80 -28.88 33.93
N GLN A 45 14.25 -27.75 34.39
CA GLN A 45 14.61 -26.41 33.90
C GLN A 45 15.88 -25.86 34.56
N GLU A 46 16.43 -26.60 35.53
CA GLU A 46 17.70 -26.31 36.19
C GLU A 46 18.88 -26.79 35.35
N LEU A 47 20.03 -26.17 35.56
CA LEU A 47 21.26 -26.59 34.90
C LEU A 47 21.69 -27.98 35.40
N PRO A 48 22.14 -28.88 34.52
CA PRO A 48 22.74 -30.14 34.94
C PRO A 48 23.97 -29.91 35.84
N ASP A 49 24.22 -30.84 36.76
CA ASP A 49 25.36 -30.78 37.66
C ASP A 49 26.68 -30.65 36.89
N GLY A 50 27.51 -29.69 37.28
CA GLY A 50 28.79 -29.40 36.64
C GLY A 50 28.73 -28.57 35.35
N CYS A 51 27.55 -28.09 34.93
CA CYS A 51 27.39 -27.21 33.78
C CYS A 51 27.22 -25.73 34.17
N ALA A 52 27.73 -24.83 33.33
CA ALA A 52 27.51 -23.38 33.43
C ALA A 52 27.14 -22.80 32.05
N VAL A 53 26.25 -21.81 32.03
CA VAL A 53 25.90 -21.07 30.81
C VAL A 53 26.97 -20.02 30.56
N ASP A 54 27.62 -20.01 29.40
CA ASP A 54 28.66 -19.02 29.06
C ASP A 54 28.20 -17.92 28.08
N GLN A 55 27.04 -18.12 27.43
CA GLN A 55 26.39 -17.13 26.58
C GLN A 55 24.87 -17.34 26.53
N VAL A 56 24.10 -16.24 26.39
CA VAL A 56 22.65 -16.30 26.17
C VAL A 56 22.23 -15.34 25.06
N ALA A 57 21.36 -15.81 24.16
CA ALA A 57 20.73 -14.99 23.13
C ALA A 57 19.20 -15.11 23.25
N ILE A 58 18.53 -14.00 23.51
CA ILE A 58 17.09 -13.97 23.78
C ILE A 58 16.38 -13.20 22.67
N VAL A 59 15.45 -13.86 21.99
CA VAL A 59 14.54 -13.22 21.03
C VAL A 59 13.16 -13.21 21.65
N SER A 60 12.59 -12.01 21.81
CA SER A 60 11.28 -11.83 22.44
C SER A 60 10.33 -11.08 21.52
N ARG A 61 9.03 -11.37 21.68
CA ARG A 61 7.95 -10.55 21.12
C ARG A 61 7.89 -9.22 21.90
N HIS A 62 7.20 -8.22 21.36
CA HIS A 62 6.75 -7.10 22.20
C HIS A 62 5.90 -7.62 23.36
N GLY A 63 5.86 -6.88 24.47
CA GLY A 63 4.93 -7.14 25.58
C GLY A 63 3.46 -6.95 25.19
N SER A 64 2.55 -7.19 26.13
CA SER A 64 1.11 -6.98 25.97
C SER A 64 0.78 -5.59 25.42
N ARG A 65 -0.18 -5.51 24.50
CA ARG A 65 -0.52 -4.28 23.79
C ARG A 65 -2.03 -4.01 23.79
N TYR A 66 -2.40 -2.76 23.54
CA TYR A 66 -3.76 -2.40 23.15
C TYR A 66 -4.14 -3.04 21.80
N PRO A 67 -5.44 -3.18 21.48
CA PRO A 67 -5.89 -3.77 20.23
C PRO A 67 -5.32 -3.03 19.01
N ASP A 68 -5.21 -3.76 17.90
CA ASP A 68 -4.95 -3.12 16.60
C ASP A 68 -6.25 -2.46 16.11
N PRO A 69 -6.19 -1.53 15.13
CA PRO A 69 -7.37 -0.80 14.68
C PRO A 69 -8.57 -1.71 14.33
N GLY A 70 -8.32 -2.83 13.64
CA GLY A 70 -9.37 -3.78 13.29
C GLY A 70 -10.07 -4.42 14.50
N ALA A 71 -9.30 -4.87 15.49
CA ALA A 71 -9.86 -5.50 16.69
C ALA A 71 -10.65 -4.49 17.55
N TYR A 72 -10.22 -3.23 17.62
CA TYR A 72 -10.97 -2.20 18.35
C TYR A 72 -12.29 -1.83 17.64
N ASN A 73 -12.30 -1.84 16.30
CA ASN A 73 -13.53 -1.64 15.52
C ASN A 73 -14.58 -2.75 15.80
N GLU A 74 -14.13 -3.99 16.00
CA GLU A 74 -15.03 -5.08 16.41
C GLU A 74 -15.62 -4.85 17.81
N TRP A 75 -14.83 -4.33 18.76
CA TRP A 75 -15.30 -4.02 20.12
C TRP A 75 -16.39 -2.95 20.12
N THR A 76 -16.18 -1.85 19.39
CA THR A 76 -17.18 -0.77 19.26
C THR A 76 -18.43 -1.23 18.51
N SER A 77 -18.29 -2.10 17.50
CA SER A 77 -19.44 -2.69 16.79
C SER A 77 -20.30 -3.58 17.71
N LEU A 78 -19.68 -4.29 18.65
CA LEU A 78 -20.40 -5.06 19.67
C LEU A 78 -21.13 -4.13 20.64
N GLU A 79 -20.50 -3.04 21.09
CA GLU A 79 -21.11 -2.06 21.99
C GLU A 79 -22.41 -1.49 21.41
N VAL A 80 -22.42 -1.09 20.14
CA VAL A 80 -23.61 -0.55 19.45
C VAL A 80 -24.76 -1.57 19.44
N LYS A 81 -24.46 -2.85 19.23
CA LYS A 81 -25.49 -3.92 19.24
C LYS A 81 -26.05 -4.16 20.63
N VAL A 82 -25.16 -4.22 21.62
CA VAL A 82 -25.51 -4.46 23.01
C VAL A 82 -26.37 -3.32 23.59
N LYS A 83 -26.10 -2.06 23.22
CA LYS A 83 -26.92 -0.92 23.65
C LYS A 83 -28.39 -0.97 23.23
N ASN A 84 -28.75 -1.79 22.24
CA ASN A 84 -30.13 -1.97 21.78
C ASN A 84 -30.84 -3.18 22.41
N GLY A 85 -30.18 -3.90 23.33
CA GLY A 85 -30.72 -5.08 24.01
C GLY A 85 -30.92 -4.86 25.51
N VAL A 86 -31.71 -5.74 26.13
CA VAL A 86 -31.81 -5.87 27.59
C VAL A 86 -31.32 -7.27 27.95
N PHE A 87 -30.23 -7.35 28.72
CA PHE A 87 -29.57 -8.61 29.05
C PHE A 87 -29.78 -8.97 30.53
N SER A 88 -29.86 -10.26 30.82
CA SER A 88 -30.04 -10.78 32.17
C SER A 88 -29.18 -12.03 32.40
N GLY A 89 -29.06 -12.46 33.66
CA GLY A 89 -28.25 -13.62 34.02
C GLY A 89 -26.76 -13.41 33.72
N PRO A 90 -26.03 -14.39 33.15
CA PRO A 90 -24.59 -14.28 32.88
C PRO A 90 -24.19 -13.14 31.92
N LEU A 91 -25.16 -12.57 31.19
CA LEU A 91 -24.93 -11.47 30.24
C LEU A 91 -25.36 -10.11 30.79
N GLU A 92 -25.86 -10.02 32.03
CA GLU A 92 -26.36 -8.78 32.63
C GLU A 92 -25.33 -7.64 32.61
N PHE A 93 -24.03 -7.96 32.73
CA PHE A 93 -22.94 -6.98 32.64
C PHE A 93 -22.91 -6.22 31.31
N LEU A 94 -23.49 -6.78 30.24
CA LEU A 94 -23.54 -6.14 28.93
C LEU A 94 -24.41 -4.88 28.93
N ASN A 95 -25.38 -4.76 29.86
CA ASN A 95 -26.23 -3.56 29.95
C ASN A 95 -25.41 -2.27 30.15
N ASP A 96 -24.28 -2.36 30.87
CA ASP A 96 -23.40 -1.21 31.18
C ASP A 96 -22.02 -1.31 30.49
N TRP A 97 -21.81 -2.32 29.65
CA TRP A 97 -20.51 -2.57 29.03
C TRP A 97 -20.19 -1.58 27.91
N HIS A 98 -18.94 -1.11 27.89
CA HIS A 98 -18.37 -0.29 26.84
C HIS A 98 -16.87 -0.59 26.66
N PRO A 99 -16.25 -0.32 25.50
CA PRO A 99 -14.83 -0.53 25.26
C PRO A 99 -13.96 0.26 26.25
N VAL A 100 -12.92 -0.40 26.78
CA VAL A 100 -12.11 0.12 27.91
C VAL A 100 -11.10 1.22 27.54
N LEU A 101 -10.91 1.53 26.25
CA LEU A 101 -9.92 2.53 25.83
C LEU A 101 -10.46 3.94 26.05
N THR A 102 -9.73 4.76 26.80
CA THR A 102 -10.09 6.14 27.12
C THR A 102 -9.56 7.14 26.10
N HIS A 103 -8.44 6.85 25.44
CA HIS A 103 -7.81 7.70 24.42
C HIS A 103 -7.39 6.83 23.21
N PRO A 104 -8.35 6.37 22.38
CA PRO A 104 -8.06 5.38 21.33
C PRO A 104 -7.02 5.84 20.31
N SER A 105 -6.96 7.13 19.98
CA SER A 105 -5.96 7.71 19.05
C SER A 105 -4.52 7.45 19.48
N ASP A 106 -4.29 7.41 20.79
CA ASP A 106 -2.95 7.36 21.38
C ASP A 106 -2.60 5.93 21.84
N GLN A 107 -3.62 5.11 22.11
CA GLN A 107 -3.47 3.78 22.69
C GLN A 107 -3.39 2.67 21.64
N ILE A 108 -4.12 2.79 20.51
CA ILE A 108 -4.23 1.70 19.52
C ILE A 108 -2.85 1.25 19.03
N ALA A 109 -2.66 -0.08 18.99
CA ALA A 109 -1.42 -0.78 18.61
C ALA A 109 -0.15 -0.48 19.47
N GLN A 110 -0.27 0.33 20.53
CA GLN A 110 0.83 0.62 21.48
C GLN A 110 0.88 -0.40 22.61
N LEU A 111 2.03 -0.47 23.29
CA LEU A 111 2.18 -1.32 24.48
C LEU A 111 1.21 -0.87 25.58
N SER A 112 0.61 -1.83 26.29
CA SER A 112 -0.22 -1.55 27.45
C SER A 112 0.62 -1.45 28.72
N ILE A 113 0.03 -0.95 29.81
CA ILE A 113 0.69 -0.91 31.14
C ILE A 113 1.16 -2.31 31.56
N THR A 114 0.37 -3.34 31.27
CA THR A 114 0.79 -4.74 31.50
C THR A 114 2.03 -5.10 30.70
N GLY A 115 2.08 -4.74 29.41
CA GLY A 115 3.27 -4.97 28.58
C GLY A 115 4.51 -4.24 29.09
N TYR A 116 4.33 -3.09 29.74
CA TYR A 116 5.45 -2.40 30.38
C TYR A 116 6.04 -3.22 31.52
N LEU A 117 5.17 -3.75 32.38
CA LEU A 117 5.58 -4.60 33.50
C LEU A 117 6.24 -5.90 33.01
N GLU A 118 5.66 -6.59 32.03
CA GLU A 118 6.18 -7.85 31.48
C GLU A 118 7.60 -7.71 30.97
N THR A 119 7.86 -6.67 30.18
CA THR A 119 9.16 -6.46 29.52
C THR A 119 10.22 -5.98 30.51
N TYR A 120 9.85 -5.15 31.48
CA TYR A 120 10.73 -4.77 32.59
C TYR A 120 11.09 -5.98 33.47
N ALA A 121 10.09 -6.76 33.88
CA ALA A 121 10.28 -7.96 34.69
C ALA A 121 11.16 -8.98 33.97
N MET A 122 10.97 -9.17 32.66
CA MET A 122 11.83 -10.02 31.84
C MET A 122 13.31 -9.57 31.90
N GLY A 123 13.58 -8.28 31.84
CA GLY A 123 14.94 -7.73 32.00
C GLY A 123 15.54 -8.09 33.35
N THR A 124 14.81 -7.85 34.44
CA THR A 124 15.26 -8.18 35.80
C THR A 124 15.46 -9.69 35.99
N GLN A 125 14.53 -10.51 35.52
CA GLN A 125 14.63 -11.97 35.59
C GLN A 125 15.85 -12.48 34.80
N THR A 126 16.13 -11.92 33.64
CA THR A 126 17.32 -12.28 32.85
C THR A 126 18.60 -11.94 33.60
N ARG A 127 18.67 -10.75 34.23
CA ARG A 127 19.82 -10.34 35.04
C ARG A 127 20.03 -11.25 36.25
N LEU A 128 18.96 -11.64 36.93
CA LEU A 128 18.99 -12.54 38.08
C LEU A 128 19.35 -13.99 37.70
N ARG A 129 18.90 -14.46 36.53
CA ARG A 129 19.16 -15.82 36.06
C ARG A 129 20.59 -16.01 35.55
N TYR A 130 21.20 -14.98 34.98
CA TYR A 130 22.56 -15.03 34.42
C TYR A 130 23.47 -13.93 35.01
N PRO A 131 23.70 -13.92 36.33
CA PRO A 131 24.41 -12.83 36.99
C PRO A 131 25.87 -12.72 36.54
N HIS A 132 26.53 -13.84 36.24
CA HIS A 132 27.94 -13.91 35.85
C HIS A 132 28.22 -13.51 34.39
N LEU A 133 27.19 -13.43 33.53
CA LEU A 133 27.35 -13.05 32.11
C LEU A 133 27.42 -11.54 31.88
N TYR A 134 27.20 -10.73 32.92
CA TYR A 134 27.29 -9.28 32.81
C TYR A 134 27.94 -8.70 34.06
N ALA A 135 28.99 -7.91 33.86
CA ALA A 135 29.61 -7.13 34.89
C ALA A 135 28.84 -5.81 35.08
N ASP A 136 28.56 -5.44 36.32
CA ASP A 136 27.82 -4.21 36.62
C ASP A 136 28.47 -2.99 35.97
N ASN A 137 27.63 -2.08 35.46
CA ASN A 137 28.04 -0.86 34.78
C ASN A 137 28.83 -1.05 33.46
N THR A 138 28.75 -2.23 32.83
CA THR A 138 29.30 -2.42 31.47
C THR A 138 28.26 -2.15 30.38
N PRO A 139 28.64 -1.61 29.20
CA PRO A 139 27.69 -1.41 28.12
C PRO A 139 27.11 -2.72 27.57
N PHE A 140 25.83 -2.73 27.23
CA PHE A 140 25.18 -3.86 26.54
C PHE A 140 24.28 -3.39 25.40
N VAL A 141 23.99 -4.31 24.46
CA VAL A 141 23.22 -4.00 23.25
C VAL A 141 21.90 -4.78 23.27
N VAL A 142 20.81 -4.09 22.92
CA VAL A 142 19.50 -4.69 22.68
C VAL A 142 19.03 -4.29 21.28
N TRP A 143 18.67 -5.26 20.46
CA TRP A 143 18.17 -5.02 19.11
C TRP A 143 16.64 -5.03 19.08
N ALA A 144 16.05 -4.10 18.32
CA ALA A 144 14.61 -4.03 18.07
C ALA A 144 14.36 -3.67 16.61
N ASN A 145 13.23 -4.14 16.05
CA ASN A 145 12.76 -3.69 14.74
C ASN A 145 12.03 -2.33 14.86
N ASN A 146 11.68 -1.73 13.72
CA ASN A 146 11.17 -0.35 13.64
C ASN A 146 9.66 -0.21 13.96
N ALA A 147 9.14 -0.91 14.98
CA ALA A 147 7.77 -0.73 15.45
C ALA A 147 7.77 -0.15 16.87
N GLN A 148 6.99 0.91 17.12
CA GLN A 148 7.02 1.64 18.40
C GLN A 148 6.82 0.74 19.64
N ARG A 149 5.96 -0.28 19.56
CA ARG A 149 5.77 -1.24 20.67
C ARG A 149 6.99 -2.14 20.93
N THR A 150 7.73 -2.54 19.90
CA THR A 150 8.94 -3.38 20.07
C THR A 150 10.13 -2.55 20.52
N THR A 151 10.23 -1.31 20.01
CA THR A 151 11.08 -0.24 20.53
C THR A 151 10.94 -0.07 22.03
N ASP A 152 9.73 0.16 22.52
CA ASP A 152 9.48 0.45 23.94
C ASP A 152 9.64 -0.79 24.81
N SER A 153 9.31 -1.98 24.29
CA SER A 153 9.62 -3.26 24.94
C SER A 153 11.12 -3.42 25.19
N ALA A 154 11.96 -3.13 24.18
CA ALA A 154 13.41 -3.21 24.31
C ALA A 154 13.97 -2.19 25.32
N ARG A 155 13.42 -0.97 25.36
CA ARG A 155 13.79 0.05 26.36
C ARG A 155 13.47 -0.40 27.77
N LEU A 156 12.30 -0.98 27.99
CA LEU A 156 11.86 -1.44 29.31
C LEU A 156 12.61 -2.68 29.76
N PHE A 157 12.92 -3.61 28.85
CA PHE A 157 13.86 -4.69 29.10
C PHE A 157 15.21 -4.15 29.56
N ALA A 158 15.79 -3.19 28.81
CA ALA A 158 17.09 -2.60 29.16
C ALA A 158 17.05 -1.95 30.55
N ARG A 159 15.95 -1.28 30.92
CA ARG A 159 15.75 -0.70 32.26
C ARG A 159 15.66 -1.77 33.35
N GLY A 160 14.92 -2.86 33.12
CA GLY A 160 14.84 -3.97 34.06
C GLY A 160 16.16 -4.72 34.23
N PHE A 161 16.96 -4.80 33.15
CA PHE A 161 18.25 -5.50 33.12
C PHE A 161 19.41 -4.68 33.70
N GLY A 162 19.52 -3.40 33.31
CA GLY A 162 20.62 -2.50 33.66
C GLY A 162 20.31 -1.50 34.78
N GLY A 163 19.08 -1.47 35.31
CA GLY A 163 18.66 -0.59 36.39
C GLY A 163 18.60 0.90 36.01
N PRO A 164 18.75 1.83 36.97
CA PRO A 164 18.70 3.28 36.72
C PRO A 164 19.72 3.79 35.69
N ASN A 165 20.85 3.07 35.57
CA ASN A 165 21.90 3.38 34.60
C ASN A 165 21.57 2.89 33.19
N ALA A 166 20.43 2.23 32.94
CA ALA A 166 20.06 1.73 31.62
C ALA A 166 19.88 2.83 30.55
N THR A 167 19.55 4.06 30.93
CA THR A 167 19.56 5.22 30.01
C THR A 167 20.96 5.69 29.62
N THR A 168 21.99 5.30 30.39
CA THR A 168 23.41 5.58 30.16
C THR A 168 24.17 4.36 29.61
N LEU A 169 23.69 3.13 29.87
CA LEU A 169 24.33 1.85 29.55
C LEU A 169 23.60 1.05 28.46
N GLY A 170 22.32 1.32 28.21
CA GLY A 170 21.50 0.70 27.17
C GLY A 170 21.22 1.69 26.04
N THR A 171 21.79 1.44 24.85
CA THR A 171 21.56 2.30 23.68
C THR A 171 20.30 1.87 22.94
N VAL A 172 19.26 2.71 22.97
CA VAL A 172 18.02 2.47 22.22
C VAL A 172 17.65 3.75 21.42
N TYR A 173 17.80 3.66 20.10
CA TYR A 173 17.59 4.67 19.04
C TYR A 173 18.70 5.71 18.84
N VAL A 174 19.69 5.34 18.02
CA VAL A 174 20.76 6.20 17.47
C VAL A 174 20.18 7.44 16.76
N THR A 175 19.10 7.27 15.99
CA THR A 175 18.48 8.40 15.25
C THR A 175 17.75 9.37 16.18
N ALA A 176 17.13 8.90 17.27
CA ALA A 176 16.40 9.77 18.19
C ALA A 176 17.34 10.71 18.96
N ILE A 177 18.55 10.23 19.29
CA ILE A 177 19.62 11.06 19.88
C ILE A 177 20.01 12.17 18.89
N TRP A 178 20.21 11.83 17.62
CA TRP A 178 20.56 12.83 16.61
C TRP A 178 19.42 13.80 16.33
N ASP A 179 18.19 13.30 16.17
CA ASP A 179 16.97 14.08 15.91
C ASP A 179 16.74 15.14 17.02
N SER A 180 17.08 14.83 18.29
CA SER A 180 17.00 15.81 19.39
C SER A 180 18.08 16.91 19.35
N ILE A 181 19.12 16.73 18.54
CA ILE A 181 20.23 17.68 18.38
C ILE A 181 20.01 18.62 17.19
N TYR A 182 19.75 18.07 15.99
CA TYR A 182 19.72 18.91 14.77
C TYR A 182 18.36 19.53 14.46
N LEU A 183 17.23 18.92 14.87
CA LEU A 183 15.90 19.44 14.53
C LEU A 183 15.50 20.70 15.32
N PRO A 184 15.74 20.81 16.65
CA PRO A 184 15.29 21.98 17.41
C PRO A 184 15.86 23.32 16.93
N PRO A 185 17.15 23.44 16.54
CA PRO A 185 17.68 24.67 15.94
C PRO A 185 16.96 25.07 14.64
N ILE A 186 16.63 24.09 13.79
CA ILE A 186 15.92 24.32 12.52
C ILE A 186 14.49 24.79 12.81
N LEU A 187 13.78 24.10 13.71
CA LEU A 187 12.44 24.51 14.13
C LEU A 187 12.47 25.95 14.67
N LYS A 188 13.42 26.28 15.55
CA LYS A 188 13.58 27.63 16.09
C LYS A 188 13.82 28.68 15.01
N ARG A 189 14.55 28.35 13.94
CA ARG A 189 14.77 29.24 12.79
C ARG A 189 13.48 29.45 11.98
N LEU A 190 12.78 28.36 11.65
CA LEU A 190 11.60 28.38 10.79
C LEU A 190 10.35 28.92 11.51
N GLN A 191 10.20 28.68 12.81
CA GLN A 191 9.06 29.14 13.62
C GLN A 191 8.86 30.66 13.56
N LYS A 192 9.93 31.43 13.31
CA LYS A 192 9.88 32.90 13.14
C LYS A 192 8.98 33.34 11.98
N TYR A 193 8.78 32.47 10.99
CA TYR A 193 8.00 32.74 9.79
C TYR A 193 6.59 32.13 9.84
N ILE A 194 6.26 31.40 10.92
CA ILE A 194 5.03 30.60 11.03
C ILE A 194 4.13 31.22 12.10
N LYS A 195 2.91 31.60 11.72
CA LYS A 195 1.90 32.19 12.61
C LYS A 195 0.60 31.39 12.52
N GLY A 196 -0.08 31.24 13.66
CA GLY A 196 -1.42 30.62 13.72
C GLY A 196 -1.44 29.09 13.62
N VAL A 197 -0.29 28.42 13.57
CA VAL A 197 -0.17 26.95 13.55
C VAL A 197 1.00 26.52 14.43
N ASN A 198 0.80 25.44 15.19
CA ASN A 198 1.86 24.82 16.00
C ASN A 198 2.61 23.77 15.17
N ILE A 199 3.91 24.00 14.92
CA ILE A 199 4.78 23.11 14.14
C ILE A 199 5.78 22.45 15.08
N THR A 200 5.97 21.14 14.93
CA THR A 200 6.83 20.32 15.79
C THR A 200 8.11 19.90 15.06
N THR A 201 9.08 19.36 15.80
CA THR A 201 10.29 18.76 15.19
C THR A 201 9.97 17.57 14.29
N SER A 202 8.87 16.84 14.57
CA SER A 202 8.37 15.78 13.70
C SER A 202 7.97 16.33 12.32
N ASP A 203 7.26 17.45 12.30
CA ASP A 203 6.85 18.13 11.06
C ASP A 203 8.06 18.66 10.29
N ILE A 204 9.09 19.17 10.97
CA ILE A 204 10.33 19.58 10.29
C ILE A 204 11.07 18.38 9.68
N SER A 205 11.07 17.23 10.36
CA SER A 205 11.84 16.05 9.97
C SER A 205 11.42 15.44 8.61
N ILE A 206 10.17 15.66 8.18
CA ILE A 206 9.66 15.18 6.88
C ILE A 206 9.97 16.14 5.73
N MET A 207 10.27 17.42 5.99
CA MET A 207 10.42 18.41 4.92
C MET A 207 11.62 18.15 3.99
N PRO A 208 12.81 17.68 4.45
CA PRO A 208 13.89 17.28 3.53
C PRO A 208 13.50 16.06 2.68
N TYR A 209 12.67 15.16 3.21
CA TYR A 209 12.11 14.04 2.46
C TYR A 209 11.17 14.54 1.35
N LEU A 210 10.32 15.52 1.64
CA LEU A 210 9.47 16.19 0.63
C LEU A 210 10.31 16.88 -0.44
N CYS A 211 11.39 17.57 -0.07
CA CYS A 211 12.34 18.16 -1.03
C CYS A 211 12.80 17.13 -2.07
N GLY A 212 13.25 15.95 -1.64
CA GLY A 212 13.66 14.87 -2.55
C GLY A 212 12.50 14.31 -3.38
N PHE A 213 11.39 13.96 -2.74
CA PHE A 213 10.26 13.27 -3.39
C PHE A 213 9.48 14.16 -4.37
N GLU A 214 9.19 15.40 -4.00
CA GLU A 214 8.50 16.34 -4.88
C GLU A 214 9.37 16.70 -6.09
N THR A 215 10.68 16.83 -5.89
CA THR A 215 11.62 17.12 -6.98
C THR A 215 11.62 16.03 -8.05
N GLN A 216 11.72 14.76 -7.65
CA GLN A 216 11.71 13.65 -8.61
C GLN A 216 10.34 13.45 -9.29
N ILE A 217 9.23 13.76 -8.61
CA ILE A 217 7.87 13.57 -9.16
C ILE A 217 7.57 14.66 -10.19
N THR A 218 7.91 15.92 -9.87
CA THR A 218 7.58 17.07 -10.71
C THR A 218 8.64 17.37 -11.76
N GLY A 219 9.85 16.84 -11.59
CA GLY A 219 11.03 17.16 -12.42
C GLY A 219 11.57 18.57 -12.19
N LYS A 220 11.11 19.29 -11.15
CA LYS A 220 11.54 20.64 -10.78
C LYS A 220 11.98 20.66 -9.32
N LEU A 221 12.99 21.45 -8.98
CA LEU A 221 13.44 21.55 -7.58
C LEU A 221 12.27 22.00 -6.69
N SER A 222 11.98 21.21 -5.67
CA SER A 222 10.92 21.48 -4.71
C SER A 222 11.22 22.74 -3.89
N PRO A 223 10.22 23.61 -3.64
CA PRO A 223 10.39 24.74 -2.71
C PRO A 223 10.78 24.32 -1.29
N PHE A 224 10.49 23.08 -0.89
CA PHE A 224 10.98 22.53 0.39
C PHE A 224 12.50 22.39 0.43
N CYS A 225 13.19 22.46 -0.70
CA CYS A 225 14.65 22.44 -0.72
C CYS A 225 15.24 23.78 -0.27
N ASP A 226 14.60 24.91 -0.61
CA ASP A 226 15.12 26.26 -0.37
C ASP A 226 15.00 26.70 1.10
N ILE A 227 14.17 26.02 1.89
CA ILE A 227 13.98 26.38 3.30
C ILE A 227 15.14 25.89 4.19
N PHE A 228 15.98 24.95 3.72
CA PHE A 228 17.10 24.38 4.45
C PHE A 228 18.44 24.94 3.96
N THR A 229 19.34 25.19 4.90
CA THR A 229 20.74 25.54 4.60
C THR A 229 21.56 24.29 4.26
N GLU A 230 22.71 24.47 3.61
CA GLU A 230 23.63 23.37 3.31
C GLU A 230 24.05 22.59 4.57
N SER A 231 24.30 23.28 5.68
CA SER A 231 24.66 22.65 6.95
C SER A 231 23.53 21.78 7.51
N GLU A 232 22.27 22.19 7.34
CA GLU A 232 21.10 21.43 7.77
C GLU A 232 20.89 20.20 6.88
N PHE A 233 21.12 20.30 5.57
CA PHE A 233 21.14 19.13 4.69
C PHE A 233 22.24 18.13 5.06
N LYS A 234 23.44 18.60 5.42
CA LYS A 234 24.51 17.71 5.91
C LYS A 234 24.13 16.99 7.22
N GLN A 235 23.36 17.67 8.10
CA GLN A 235 22.81 17.05 9.32
C GLN A 235 21.73 16.02 9.01
N TYR A 236 20.86 16.28 8.04
CA TYR A 236 19.86 15.32 7.57
C TYR A 236 20.52 14.11 6.89
N GLU A 237 21.55 14.30 6.06
CA GLU A 237 22.33 13.21 5.48
C GLU A 237 22.93 12.35 6.59
N TYR A 238 23.55 12.96 7.59
CA TYR A 238 24.10 12.22 8.73
C TYR A 238 23.03 11.43 9.49
N ARG A 239 21.80 11.97 9.59
CA ARG A 239 20.67 11.20 10.11
C ARG A 239 20.44 9.94 9.25
N GLN A 240 20.35 10.06 7.93
CA GLN A 240 20.14 8.89 7.06
C GLN A 240 21.30 7.89 7.16
N ASP A 241 22.53 8.39 7.30
CA ASP A 241 23.71 7.57 7.54
C ASP A 241 23.52 6.73 8.81
N LEU A 242 23.14 7.34 9.94
CA LEU A 242 22.86 6.61 11.19
C LEU A 242 21.74 5.58 11.02
N ARG A 243 20.66 5.93 10.32
CA ARG A 243 19.53 5.02 10.04
C ARG A 243 19.98 3.77 9.28
N TYR A 244 20.68 3.95 8.17
CA TYR A 244 21.08 2.83 7.33
C TYR A 244 22.30 2.09 7.87
N TYR A 245 23.28 2.79 8.46
CA TYR A 245 24.47 2.18 9.08
C TYR A 245 24.08 1.20 10.18
N TYR A 246 23.21 1.59 11.11
CA TYR A 246 22.77 0.73 12.21
C TYR A 246 21.57 -0.16 11.87
N GLY A 247 20.81 0.16 10.81
CA GLY A 247 19.65 -0.62 10.38
C GLY A 247 20.00 -1.77 9.45
N THR A 248 20.63 -1.48 8.31
CA THR A 248 20.91 -2.46 7.24
C THR A 248 22.36 -2.40 6.75
N GLY A 249 23.23 -1.76 7.52
CA GLY A 249 24.62 -1.49 7.20
C GLY A 249 25.61 -2.13 8.17
N PRO A 250 26.87 -1.64 8.18
CA PRO A 250 27.97 -2.25 8.96
C PRO A 250 27.89 -1.99 10.47
N GLY A 251 26.95 -1.19 10.95
CA GLY A 251 26.75 -0.93 12.38
C GLY A 251 26.17 -2.11 13.15
N THR A 252 25.70 -3.15 12.47
CA THR A 252 25.30 -4.42 13.08
C THR A 252 25.89 -5.59 12.30
N HIS A 253 26.05 -6.73 12.96
CA HIS A 253 26.67 -7.91 12.33
C HIS A 253 25.77 -8.57 11.29
N LEU A 254 24.44 -8.61 11.53
CA LEU A 254 23.49 -9.35 10.69
C LEU A 254 23.50 -8.94 9.21
N PRO A 255 23.46 -7.63 8.83
CA PRO A 255 23.47 -7.21 7.43
C PRO A 255 24.68 -7.71 6.62
N SER A 256 25.83 -7.93 7.27
CA SER A 256 27.02 -8.49 6.62
C SER A 256 26.84 -9.95 6.14
N THR A 257 25.77 -10.63 6.59
CA THR A 257 25.51 -12.04 6.31
C THR A 257 24.28 -12.30 5.44
N LEU A 258 23.39 -11.32 5.30
CA LEU A 258 22.09 -11.49 4.61
C LEU A 258 22.26 -11.65 3.10
N MET A 259 23.20 -10.90 2.51
CA MET A 259 23.45 -10.92 1.05
C MET A 259 24.67 -11.75 0.64
N LEU A 260 25.23 -12.55 1.55
CA LEU A 260 26.30 -13.51 1.23
C LEU A 260 25.90 -14.56 0.19
N PRO A 261 24.66 -15.12 0.16
CA PRO A 261 24.27 -16.05 -0.91
C PRO A 261 24.34 -15.41 -2.30
N TYR A 262 23.92 -14.15 -2.42
CA TYR A 262 24.00 -13.40 -3.69
C TYR A 262 25.45 -13.13 -4.10
N LEU A 263 26.30 -12.72 -3.16
CA LEU A 263 27.73 -12.52 -3.40
C LEU A 263 28.42 -13.83 -3.79
N ASN A 264 28.08 -14.94 -3.14
CA ASN A 264 28.62 -16.26 -3.44
C ASN A 264 28.23 -16.70 -4.85
N ALA A 265 26.95 -16.56 -5.22
CA ALA A 265 26.49 -16.85 -6.58
C ALA A 265 27.21 -15.99 -7.63
N THR A 266 27.43 -14.70 -7.34
CA THR A 266 28.18 -13.78 -8.21
C THR A 266 29.64 -14.21 -8.35
N ALA A 267 30.29 -14.61 -7.25
CA ALA A 267 31.67 -15.12 -7.28
C ALA A 267 31.78 -16.41 -8.09
N THR A 268 30.85 -17.36 -7.92
CA THR A 268 30.79 -18.60 -8.71
C THR A 268 30.63 -18.32 -10.21
N LEU A 269 29.73 -17.40 -10.59
CA LEU A 269 29.58 -16.97 -11.99
C LEU A 269 30.90 -16.43 -12.56
N PHE A 270 31.63 -15.64 -11.78
CA PHE A 270 32.88 -15.04 -12.24
C PHE A 270 34.03 -16.06 -12.31
N LEU A 271 34.09 -17.01 -11.39
CA LEU A 271 35.07 -18.09 -11.38
C LEU A 271 34.87 -19.01 -12.59
N ASN A 272 33.63 -19.40 -12.89
CA ASN A 272 33.29 -20.22 -14.06
C ASN A 272 33.53 -19.48 -15.37
N GLY A 273 33.29 -18.17 -15.39
CA GLY A 273 33.54 -17.31 -16.53
C GLY A 273 32.40 -17.27 -17.56
N PRO A 274 32.50 -16.36 -18.55
CA PRO A 274 31.48 -16.17 -19.58
C PRO A 274 31.40 -17.40 -20.50
N GLY A 275 30.18 -17.78 -20.90
CA GLY A 275 29.94 -18.92 -21.79
C GLY A 275 29.92 -20.28 -21.09
N TYR A 276 30.06 -20.33 -19.76
CA TYR A 276 29.91 -21.57 -19.00
C TYR A 276 28.45 -22.05 -18.99
N THR A 277 28.22 -23.26 -19.47
CA THR A 277 26.90 -23.91 -19.42
C THR A 277 26.76 -24.72 -18.15
N TYR A 278 25.81 -24.31 -17.33
CA TYR A 278 25.45 -24.95 -16.08
C TYR A 278 24.71 -26.27 -16.35
N SER A 279 24.80 -27.27 -15.46
CA SER A 279 24.10 -28.58 -15.58
C SER A 279 22.61 -28.44 -15.91
N THR A 280 22.01 -27.30 -15.53
CA THR A 280 20.68 -26.84 -15.94
C THR A 280 20.40 -26.73 -17.44
N GLY A 281 21.42 -26.74 -18.29
CA GLY A 281 21.36 -26.26 -19.68
C GLY A 281 21.38 -24.73 -19.79
N PHE A 282 21.36 -23.99 -18.67
CA PHE A 282 21.41 -22.54 -18.66
C PHE A 282 22.84 -22.03 -18.91
N THR A 283 22.99 -21.10 -19.87
CA THR A 283 24.24 -20.38 -20.11
C THR A 283 24.00 -18.90 -19.81
N PRO A 284 24.56 -18.33 -18.73
CA PRO A 284 24.33 -16.94 -18.38
C PRO A 284 24.87 -16.01 -19.48
N PRO A 285 24.10 -14.98 -19.89
CA PRO A 285 24.59 -13.98 -20.82
C PRO A 285 25.72 -13.15 -20.17
N PRO A 286 26.60 -12.51 -20.97
CA PRO A 286 27.71 -11.71 -20.45
C PRO A 286 27.29 -10.53 -19.56
N ILE A 287 26.05 -10.04 -19.71
CA ILE A 287 25.47 -8.98 -18.88
C ILE A 287 24.33 -9.58 -18.08
N ILE A 288 24.46 -9.53 -16.75
CA ILE A 288 23.43 -10.01 -15.81
C ILE A 288 23.00 -8.79 -14.99
N VAL A 289 21.69 -8.52 -15.00
CA VAL A 289 21.10 -7.39 -14.27
C VAL A 289 20.11 -7.92 -13.25
N SER A 290 20.25 -7.50 -12.00
CA SER A 290 19.33 -7.83 -10.91
C SER A 290 18.80 -6.55 -10.29
N TYR A 291 17.51 -6.55 -9.92
CA TYR A 291 16.86 -5.44 -9.23
C TYR A 291 16.55 -5.84 -7.78
N THR A 292 16.73 -4.90 -6.86
CA THR A 292 16.48 -5.12 -5.44
C THR A 292 16.14 -3.80 -4.74
N HIS A 293 15.97 -3.83 -3.42
CA HIS A 293 15.67 -2.66 -2.60
C HIS A 293 16.94 -2.01 -2.03
N ASP A 294 16.78 -0.78 -1.54
CA ASP A 294 17.82 0.02 -0.88
C ASP A 294 18.52 -0.73 0.27
N ASN A 295 17.76 -1.48 1.07
CA ASN A 295 18.30 -2.30 2.16
C ASN A 295 19.27 -3.37 1.67
N GLN A 296 18.94 -4.07 0.59
CA GLN A 296 19.82 -5.10 0.02
C GLN A 296 21.09 -4.49 -0.58
N LEU A 297 21.04 -3.27 -1.11
CA LEU A 297 22.26 -2.57 -1.55
C LEU A 297 23.19 -2.28 -0.37
N ASN A 298 22.66 -1.86 0.77
CA ASN A 298 23.47 -1.66 1.99
C ASN A 298 24.02 -2.98 2.54
N GLU A 299 23.23 -4.04 2.54
CA GLU A 299 23.65 -5.38 2.96
C GLU A 299 24.76 -5.92 2.05
N ILE A 300 24.61 -5.80 0.73
CA ILE A 300 25.66 -6.14 -0.26
C ILE A 300 26.92 -5.32 0.02
N ALA A 301 26.82 -3.99 0.13
CA ALA A 301 27.98 -3.13 0.34
C ALA A 301 28.71 -3.45 1.66
N THR A 302 27.94 -3.78 2.71
CA THR A 302 28.46 -4.24 4.00
C THR A 302 29.17 -5.59 3.86
N ALA A 303 28.54 -6.56 3.20
CA ALA A 303 29.10 -7.90 3.03
C ALA A 303 30.37 -7.91 2.17
N ILE A 304 30.46 -7.05 1.14
CA ILE A 304 31.69 -6.87 0.35
C ILE A 304 32.84 -6.36 1.23
N GLY A 305 32.56 -5.53 2.25
CA GLY A 305 33.57 -5.01 3.18
C GLY A 305 34.23 -3.70 2.73
N VAL A 306 33.64 -2.96 1.79
CA VAL A 306 34.20 -1.68 1.29
C VAL A 306 34.16 -0.54 2.31
N PHE A 307 33.41 -0.71 3.41
CA PHE A 307 33.23 0.29 4.48
C PHE A 307 33.80 -0.15 5.85
N ASN A 308 34.60 -1.22 5.90
CA ASN A 308 35.08 -1.83 7.16
C ASN A 308 36.12 -1.00 7.93
N THR A 309 36.64 0.10 7.38
CA THR A 309 37.73 0.88 8.00
C THR A 309 37.26 2.02 8.91
N THR A 310 35.95 2.23 9.05
CA THR A 310 35.38 3.21 9.98
C THR A 310 34.69 2.51 11.13
N GLY A 311 35.10 2.83 12.36
CA GLY A 311 34.37 2.41 13.56
C GLY A 311 32.92 2.93 13.60
N PRO A 312 32.15 2.58 14.65
CA PRO A 312 30.74 2.95 14.77
C PRO A 312 30.49 4.46 14.60
N LEU A 313 29.45 4.85 13.86
CA LEU A 313 29.09 6.25 13.67
C LEU A 313 28.53 6.87 14.97
N PRO A 314 29.11 7.95 15.49
CA PRO A 314 28.63 8.54 16.75
C PRO A 314 27.20 9.10 16.61
N PRO A 315 26.28 8.77 17.54
CA PRO A 315 24.88 9.21 17.48
C PRO A 315 24.68 10.70 17.81
N ASN A 316 25.69 11.36 18.37
CA ASN A 316 25.58 12.70 18.95
C ASN A 316 26.42 13.78 18.24
N LYS A 317 27.15 13.43 17.19
CA LYS A 317 27.96 14.39 16.40
C LYS A 317 28.18 13.87 14.99
N ILE A 318 28.30 14.77 14.01
CA ILE A 318 28.69 14.39 12.65
C ILE A 318 30.14 13.93 12.64
N GLN A 319 30.38 12.74 12.09
CA GLN A 319 31.71 12.29 11.72
C GLN A 319 32.04 12.74 10.29
N ASN A 320 32.93 13.72 10.14
CA ASN A 320 33.24 14.35 8.85
C ASN A 320 34.01 13.44 7.88
N ASN A 321 34.84 12.53 8.39
CA ASN A 321 35.67 11.61 7.59
C ASN A 321 35.06 10.20 7.44
N ARG A 322 33.73 10.08 7.59
CA ARG A 322 33.04 8.79 7.45
C ARG A 322 33.04 8.32 6.00
N LEU A 323 33.18 7.01 5.82
CA LEU A 323 33.13 6.38 4.49
C LEU A 323 31.71 5.95 4.12
N PHE A 324 30.92 5.54 5.12
CA PHE A 324 29.52 5.19 4.92
C PHE A 324 28.67 6.46 4.83
N ILE A 325 28.22 6.77 3.62
CA ILE A 325 27.33 7.89 3.31
C ILE A 325 26.19 7.32 2.47
N SER A 326 24.98 7.32 3.01
CA SER A 326 23.81 6.64 2.47
C SER A 326 23.52 7.09 1.04
N SER A 327 23.47 8.40 0.79
CA SER A 327 23.19 8.95 -0.54
C SER A 327 24.17 8.50 -1.64
N ARG A 328 25.38 8.04 -1.26
CA ARG A 328 26.40 7.51 -2.19
C ARG A 328 26.25 6.02 -2.46
N ILE A 329 25.43 5.31 -1.69
CA ILE A 329 25.27 3.84 -1.76
C ILE A 329 23.91 3.49 -2.34
N ASN A 330 22.84 4.00 -1.75
CA ASN A 330 21.47 3.60 -2.04
C ASN A 330 20.54 4.77 -2.44
N PRO A 331 20.94 5.67 -3.36
CA PRO A 331 20.01 6.64 -3.91
C PRO A 331 18.91 5.94 -4.73
N MET A 332 17.89 6.69 -5.17
CA MET A 332 16.94 6.18 -6.17
C MET A 332 17.69 5.71 -7.42
N ALA A 333 17.34 4.52 -7.92
CA ALA A 333 18.10 3.81 -8.97
C ALA A 333 19.59 3.55 -8.63
N GLY A 334 19.91 3.48 -7.34
CA GLY A 334 21.22 3.08 -6.83
C GLY A 334 21.59 1.68 -7.30
N ARG A 335 22.89 1.47 -7.55
CA ARG A 335 23.40 0.24 -8.16
C ARG A 335 24.81 -0.09 -7.68
N ILE A 336 25.03 -1.39 -7.48
CA ILE A 336 26.36 -1.96 -7.25
C ILE A 336 26.66 -2.89 -8.41
N ALA A 337 27.72 -2.59 -9.16
CA ALA A 337 28.19 -3.40 -10.29
C ALA A 337 29.47 -4.13 -9.91
N PHE A 338 29.51 -5.42 -10.22
CA PHE A 338 30.72 -6.23 -10.18
C PHE A 338 31.19 -6.42 -11.62
N GLU A 339 32.46 -6.15 -11.88
CA GLU A 339 33.05 -6.23 -13.21
C GLU A 339 34.19 -7.25 -13.19
N ARG A 340 34.07 -8.30 -13.99
CA ARG A 340 35.15 -9.24 -14.28
C ARG A 340 35.92 -8.74 -15.49
N MET A 341 37.23 -8.55 -15.34
CA MET A 341 38.08 -7.98 -16.38
C MET A 341 39.31 -8.85 -16.65
N THR A 342 39.70 -8.94 -17.91
CA THR A 342 40.94 -9.59 -18.34
C THR A 342 41.95 -8.50 -18.67
N CYS A 343 43.06 -8.46 -17.92
CA CYS A 343 44.16 -7.54 -18.18
C CYS A 343 45.28 -8.27 -18.92
N THR A 344 45.82 -7.64 -19.97
CA THR A 344 46.90 -8.20 -20.81
C THR A 344 48.25 -7.51 -20.62
N SER A 345 48.28 -6.34 -19.96
CA SER A 345 49.49 -5.52 -19.81
C SER A 345 49.88 -5.32 -18.33
N LYS A 346 51.19 -5.17 -18.08
CA LYS A 346 51.87 -4.97 -16.76
C LYS A 346 51.72 -6.12 -15.75
N LYS A 347 50.50 -6.62 -15.52
CA LYS A 347 50.19 -7.81 -14.72
C LYS A 347 49.07 -8.58 -15.42
N PRO A 348 49.40 -9.52 -16.33
CA PRO A 348 48.40 -10.31 -17.02
C PRO A 348 47.58 -11.16 -16.04
N GLY A 349 46.26 -11.17 -16.18
CA GLY A 349 45.39 -11.92 -15.28
C GLY A 349 43.93 -11.50 -15.37
N ILE A 350 43.09 -12.20 -14.60
CA ILE A 350 41.66 -11.88 -14.46
C ILE A 350 41.44 -11.24 -13.10
N TYR A 351 40.76 -10.10 -13.10
CA TYR A 351 40.51 -9.28 -11.92
C TYR A 351 39.03 -8.97 -11.79
N VAL A 352 38.63 -8.59 -10.58
CA VAL A 352 37.29 -8.13 -10.22
C VAL A 352 37.37 -6.70 -9.71
N ARG A 353 36.50 -5.84 -10.24
CA ARG A 353 36.29 -4.46 -9.77
C ARG A 353 34.86 -4.29 -9.30
N ILE A 354 34.69 -3.48 -8.26
CA ILE A 354 33.38 -3.16 -7.69
C ILE A 354 33.13 -1.68 -7.89
N ARG A 355 31.95 -1.35 -8.43
CA ARG A 355 31.49 0.02 -8.59
C ARG A 355 30.19 0.21 -7.82
N VAL A 356 30.17 1.20 -6.93
CA VAL A 356 28.94 1.63 -6.24
C VAL A 356 28.58 2.98 -6.82
N ASN A 357 27.43 3.05 -7.50
CA ASN A 357 26.96 4.23 -8.22
C ASN A 357 28.07 4.86 -9.08
N ASP A 358 28.63 4.04 -9.96
CA ASP A 358 29.69 4.40 -10.90
C ASP A 358 31.07 4.74 -10.31
N ALA A 359 31.20 4.92 -8.99
CA ALA A 359 32.48 5.10 -8.32
C ALA A 359 33.12 3.76 -7.97
N VAL A 360 34.45 3.65 -8.12
CA VAL A 360 35.20 2.42 -7.78
C VAL A 360 35.42 2.34 -6.28
N TYR A 361 35.02 1.21 -5.68
CA TYR A 361 35.24 0.91 -4.27
C TYR A 361 36.14 -0.33 -4.13
N PRO A 362 37.43 -0.15 -3.79
CA PRO A 362 38.34 -1.27 -3.58
C PRO A 362 37.91 -2.12 -2.38
N MET A 363 37.95 -3.45 -2.52
CA MET A 363 37.69 -4.36 -1.40
C MET A 363 38.84 -4.28 -0.40
N SER A 364 38.58 -4.08 0.89
CA SER A 364 39.64 -3.92 1.89
C SER A 364 40.61 -5.11 1.96
N GLU A 365 40.09 -6.31 1.72
CA GLU A 365 40.79 -7.59 1.83
C GLU A 365 41.57 -7.98 0.56
N CYS A 366 41.40 -7.24 -0.56
CA CYS A 366 41.94 -7.65 -1.85
C CYS A 366 42.05 -6.50 -2.87
N GLN A 367 43.27 -5.96 -3.08
CA GLN A 367 43.53 -4.79 -3.94
C GLN A 367 44.85 -4.86 -4.74
N SER A 368 45.43 -6.05 -4.91
CA SER A 368 46.77 -6.23 -5.50
C SER A 368 46.84 -6.09 -7.03
N GLY A 369 45.68 -6.05 -7.68
CA GLY A 369 45.52 -5.94 -9.13
C GLY A 369 45.63 -4.51 -9.67
N PRO A 370 45.69 -4.35 -11.01
CA PRO A 370 45.70 -3.04 -11.66
C PRO A 370 44.52 -2.17 -11.21
N GLY A 371 44.77 -0.91 -10.84
CA GLY A 371 43.71 0.00 -10.39
C GLY A 371 43.05 -0.38 -9.06
N LYS A 372 43.79 -1.05 -8.16
CA LYS A 372 43.29 -1.57 -6.87
C LYS A 372 42.17 -2.61 -7.01
N THR A 373 42.19 -3.37 -8.11
CA THR A 373 41.26 -4.46 -8.33
C THR A 373 41.68 -5.71 -7.56
N CYS A 374 40.75 -6.64 -7.40
CA CYS A 374 40.98 -7.90 -6.72
C CYS A 374 41.27 -9.02 -7.73
N PRO A 375 42.39 -9.77 -7.65
CA PRO A 375 42.57 -10.96 -8.47
C PRO A 375 41.39 -11.93 -8.31
N LEU A 376 40.89 -12.50 -9.42
CA LEU A 376 39.67 -13.32 -9.41
C LEU A 376 39.73 -14.50 -8.43
N ALA A 377 40.88 -15.20 -8.36
CA ALA A 377 41.07 -16.31 -7.42
C ALA A 377 40.97 -15.84 -5.96
N GLN A 378 41.60 -14.70 -5.64
CA GLN A 378 41.54 -14.12 -4.30
C GLN A 378 40.12 -13.61 -3.97
N PHE A 379 39.39 -13.06 -4.96
CA PHE A 379 37.98 -12.68 -4.79
C PHE A 379 37.14 -13.89 -4.37
N GLY A 380 37.27 -15.01 -5.08
CA GLY A 380 36.59 -16.26 -4.74
C GLY A 380 36.92 -16.76 -3.33
N GLN A 381 38.20 -16.74 -2.96
CA GLN A 381 38.66 -17.14 -1.61
C GLN A 381 38.08 -16.24 -0.50
N VAL A 382 38.08 -14.92 -0.70
CA VAL A 382 37.53 -13.97 0.29
C VAL A 382 36.03 -14.20 0.48
N ILE A 383 35.27 -14.34 -0.60
CA ILE A 383 33.82 -14.59 -0.50
C ILE A 383 33.54 -15.95 0.14
N LYS A 384 34.26 -17.00 -0.24
CA LYS A 384 34.16 -18.32 0.39
C LYS A 384 34.44 -18.25 1.88
N ALA A 385 35.52 -17.60 2.31
CA ALA A 385 35.84 -17.42 3.72
C ALA A 385 34.73 -16.68 4.49
N LYS A 386 34.07 -15.69 3.86
CA LYS A 386 32.92 -14.99 4.46
C LYS A 386 31.69 -15.90 4.60
N VAL A 387 31.41 -16.73 3.61
CA VAL A 387 30.32 -17.71 3.65
C VAL A 387 30.59 -18.78 4.71
N ASP A 388 31.79 -19.37 4.71
CA ASP A 388 32.20 -20.40 5.67
C ASP A 388 32.14 -19.86 7.11
N LYS A 389 32.61 -18.62 7.33
CA LYS A 389 32.51 -17.94 8.63
C LYS A 389 31.07 -17.67 9.06
N ALA A 390 30.17 -17.39 8.12
CA ALA A 390 28.77 -17.10 8.41
C ALA A 390 27.92 -18.36 8.66
N GLY A 391 28.42 -19.55 8.29
CA GLY A 391 27.70 -20.82 8.38
C GLY A 391 26.59 -20.96 7.33
N ASP A 392 25.87 -22.10 7.37
CA ASP A 392 24.82 -22.41 6.42
C ASP A 392 23.60 -21.47 6.59
N PHE A 393 23.12 -20.94 5.46
CA PHE A 393 21.97 -20.03 5.41
C PHE A 393 20.67 -20.71 5.88
N MET A 394 20.53 -22.03 5.69
CA MET A 394 19.33 -22.80 5.98
C MET A 394 19.23 -23.30 7.43
N THR A 395 20.36 -23.48 8.11
CA THR A 395 20.44 -23.85 9.53
C THR A 395 20.49 -22.66 10.48
N ARG A 396 20.44 -21.42 9.95
CA ARG A 396 20.21 -20.23 10.78
C ARG A 396 18.84 -20.35 11.46
N PRO A 397 18.72 -20.04 12.76
CA PRO A 397 17.43 -20.00 13.42
C PRO A 397 16.67 -18.75 12.95
N PHE A 398 15.99 -18.83 11.81
CA PHE A 398 14.84 -17.98 11.56
C PHE A 398 13.73 -18.42 12.54
N PRO A 399 13.01 -17.49 13.19
CA PRO A 399 11.87 -17.86 14.05
C PRO A 399 10.88 -18.69 13.24
N LYS A 400 10.59 -19.91 13.71
CA LYS A 400 9.78 -20.91 13.02
C LYS A 400 8.37 -20.39 12.72
N GLY A 401 8.13 -20.06 11.46
CA GLY A 401 6.87 -20.29 10.77
C GLY A 401 7.19 -21.08 9.52
N ARG A 402 7.19 -22.41 9.62
CA ARG A 402 7.32 -23.31 8.46
C ARG A 402 5.95 -23.30 7.76
N PRO A 403 5.80 -22.86 6.50
CA PRO A 403 4.73 -23.41 5.68
C PRO A 403 5.01 -24.91 5.48
N PRO A 404 4.00 -25.76 5.29
CA PRO A 404 4.23 -27.17 4.99
C PRO A 404 5.16 -27.27 3.78
N SER A 405 6.04 -28.28 3.81
CA SER A 405 6.82 -28.80 2.68
C SER A 405 6.64 -28.02 1.38
N PHE A 406 7.70 -27.40 0.88
CA PHE A 406 7.81 -27.17 -0.57
C PHE A 406 7.82 -28.54 -1.23
N GLY A 407 6.63 -29.10 -1.44
CA GLY A 407 6.38 -30.01 -2.52
C GLY A 407 6.83 -29.26 -3.76
N THR A 408 7.80 -29.86 -4.43
CA THR A 408 8.13 -29.58 -5.81
C THR A 408 6.83 -29.37 -6.59
N PRO A 409 6.61 -28.18 -7.20
CA PRO A 409 5.84 -28.16 -8.43
C PRO A 409 6.71 -28.92 -9.42
N SER A 410 6.25 -30.09 -9.82
CA SER A 410 6.68 -30.75 -11.04
C SER A 410 6.40 -29.82 -12.23
N TYR A 411 7.35 -28.91 -12.51
CA TYR A 411 7.54 -28.37 -13.85
C TYR A 411 8.70 -29.15 -14.48
N PRO A 412 8.52 -29.70 -15.68
CA PRO A 412 9.56 -30.46 -16.35
C PRO A 412 10.67 -29.49 -16.80
N GLY A 413 11.89 -29.74 -16.33
CA GLY A 413 13.11 -29.20 -16.92
C GLY A 413 13.70 -27.96 -16.25
N SER A 414 14.38 -28.13 -15.11
CA SER A 414 15.53 -27.28 -14.72
C SER A 414 16.38 -28.00 -13.65
N PRO A 415 17.57 -28.51 -14.01
CA PRO A 415 18.46 -29.27 -13.12
C PRO A 415 18.87 -28.56 -11.82
N GLN A 416 18.92 -29.31 -10.73
CA GLN A 416 19.40 -28.82 -9.44
C GLN A 416 20.94 -28.81 -9.42
N PHE A 417 21.54 -27.73 -8.91
CA PHE A 417 22.97 -27.66 -8.60
C PHE A 417 23.22 -28.39 -7.28
N ASN A 418 23.89 -29.54 -7.35
CA ASN A 418 24.49 -30.21 -6.20
C ASN A 418 25.99 -29.89 -6.17
N LEU A 419 26.52 -29.55 -4.99
CA LEU A 419 27.85 -28.96 -4.81
C LEU A 419 29.00 -29.98 -4.69
N ASP A 420 28.72 -31.27 -4.88
CA ASP A 420 29.67 -32.34 -4.50
C ASP A 420 30.38 -33.06 -5.67
N ASP A 421 30.13 -32.73 -6.94
CA ASP A 421 30.69 -33.49 -8.07
C ASP A 421 31.53 -32.64 -9.03
N PHE A 422 32.79 -32.30 -8.72
CA PHE A 422 33.75 -31.87 -9.76
C PHE A 422 35.22 -32.20 -9.43
N PRO A 423 35.86 -33.16 -10.12
CA PRO A 423 37.30 -33.21 -10.29
C PRO A 423 37.76 -32.29 -11.43
N ILE A 424 38.92 -31.66 -11.24
CA ILE A 424 39.58 -30.75 -12.18
C ILE A 424 40.32 -31.55 -13.26
N ALA A 425 40.10 -31.23 -14.55
CA ALA A 425 41.01 -31.59 -15.65
C ALA A 425 40.82 -30.69 -16.91
N PRO A 426 41.86 -30.57 -17.78
CA PRO A 426 42.14 -29.34 -18.53
C PRO A 426 41.68 -29.29 -20.00
N ALA A 427 41.47 -28.05 -20.45
CA ALA A 427 41.44 -27.45 -21.79
C ALA A 427 41.47 -28.31 -23.07
N THR A 428 40.59 -27.98 -24.04
CA THR A 428 41.01 -27.82 -25.45
C THR A 428 40.10 -26.86 -26.22
N ILE A 429 40.74 -26.05 -27.07
CA ILE A 429 40.20 -24.96 -27.90
C ILE A 429 39.67 -25.53 -29.22
N THR A 430 38.56 -25.01 -29.75
CA THR A 430 38.44 -24.71 -31.19
C THR A 430 37.47 -23.56 -31.44
N ARG A 431 37.96 -22.54 -32.16
CA ARG A 431 37.20 -21.44 -32.74
C ARG A 431 36.54 -21.90 -34.04
N LYS A 432 35.37 -21.33 -34.38
CA LYS A 432 35.10 -20.84 -35.74
C LYS A 432 34.12 -19.67 -35.69
N ALA A 433 34.51 -18.62 -36.41
CA ALA A 433 33.77 -17.41 -36.68
C ALA A 433 32.89 -17.62 -37.92
N ASP A 434 31.74 -16.96 -37.96
CA ASP A 434 31.22 -16.37 -39.19
C ASP A 434 30.37 -15.13 -38.87
N ASP A 435 30.42 -14.19 -39.80
CA ASP A 435 30.13 -12.77 -39.72
C ASP A 435 28.90 -12.47 -40.58
N SER A 436 27.89 -11.82 -39.99
CA SER A 436 26.90 -11.00 -40.73
C SER A 436 25.96 -10.31 -39.75
N THR A 437 26.33 -9.09 -39.35
CA THR A 437 25.42 -8.16 -38.68
C THR A 437 24.96 -7.07 -39.65
N PRO A 438 23.66 -6.78 -39.70
CA PRO A 438 23.18 -5.42 -39.86
C PRO A 438 22.65 -4.90 -38.51
N LEU A 439 22.91 -3.62 -38.31
CA LEU A 439 22.53 -2.78 -37.17
C LEU A 439 21.07 -2.96 -36.72
N ILE A 440 20.86 -3.33 -35.45
CA ILE A 440 19.53 -3.36 -34.81
C ILE A 440 19.22 -1.99 -34.22
N THR A 441 18.26 -1.33 -34.84
CA THR A 441 17.53 -0.16 -34.34
C THR A 441 16.65 -0.52 -33.14
N SER A 442 16.51 0.44 -32.21
CA SER A 442 15.72 0.38 -30.96
C SER A 442 14.29 -0.18 -31.13
N PRO A 443 13.80 -1.08 -30.24
CA PRO A 443 12.49 -1.72 -30.35
C PRO A 443 11.31 -0.93 -29.75
N TYR A 444 11.47 0.35 -29.42
CA TYR A 444 10.36 1.15 -28.92
C TYR A 444 9.83 2.03 -30.05
N PHE A 445 8.68 1.62 -30.61
CA PHE A 445 7.85 2.21 -31.67
C PHE A 445 7.90 1.43 -32.99
N GLU A 446 6.92 0.52 -33.21
CA GLU A 446 5.87 0.78 -34.19
C GLU A 446 4.67 -0.19 -34.15
N ASN A 447 3.49 0.43 -34.21
CA ASN A 447 2.26 0.10 -34.94
C ASN A 447 1.68 -1.33 -34.97
N SER A 448 0.47 -1.37 -34.42
CA SER A 448 -0.53 -2.44 -34.42
C SER A 448 -0.99 -2.90 -35.80
N LYS A 449 -0.94 -4.21 -36.05
CA LYS A 449 -1.93 -4.94 -36.87
C LYS A 449 -2.15 -6.33 -36.27
N THR A 450 -3.29 -6.56 -35.62
CA THR A 450 -3.72 -7.89 -35.15
C THR A 450 -4.54 -8.63 -36.21
N PRO A 451 -4.42 -9.97 -36.34
CA PRO A 451 -5.15 -10.74 -37.36
C PRO A 451 -6.58 -11.09 -36.92
N ARG A 452 -7.47 -11.16 -37.92
CA ARG A 452 -8.86 -11.65 -37.83
C ARG A 452 -8.92 -13.13 -37.44
N ARG A 453 -9.78 -13.48 -36.47
CA ARG A 453 -10.21 -14.87 -36.23
C ARG A 453 -11.63 -15.08 -36.80
N ARG A 454 -11.78 -16.14 -37.60
CA ARG A 454 -13.00 -16.57 -38.31
C ARG A 454 -14.15 -16.84 -37.34
N ARG A 455 -15.36 -16.43 -37.73
CA ARG A 455 -16.64 -16.74 -37.09
C ARG A 455 -17.26 -17.92 -37.85
N SER A 456 -17.70 -18.96 -37.14
CA SER A 456 -18.46 -20.05 -37.75
C SER A 456 -19.87 -19.57 -38.12
N VAL A 457 -20.31 -19.98 -39.30
CA VAL A 457 -21.65 -19.78 -39.84
C VAL A 457 -22.54 -20.88 -39.27
N ARG A 458 -23.71 -20.51 -38.74
CA ARG A 458 -24.88 -21.41 -38.74
C ARG A 458 -25.87 -20.81 -39.73
N SER A 459 -26.17 -21.60 -40.75
CA SER A 459 -27.33 -21.47 -41.62
C SER A 459 -28.57 -21.81 -40.82
N ASP A 460 -29.53 -20.89 -40.81
CA ASP A 460 -30.94 -21.14 -41.12
C ASP A 460 -31.69 -19.85 -40.76
N GLY A 461 -32.10 -19.14 -41.82
CA GLY A 461 -32.63 -17.80 -41.73
C GLY A 461 -34.09 -17.81 -41.34
N VAL A 462 -34.38 -17.36 -40.10
CA VAL A 462 -35.61 -16.66 -39.73
C VAL A 462 -35.24 -15.65 -38.64
N GLU A 463 -35.27 -14.35 -38.96
CA GLU A 463 -35.10 -13.26 -37.97
C GLU A 463 -36.33 -13.15 -37.08
N THR A 464 -36.14 -13.14 -35.76
CA THR A 464 -37.23 -12.97 -34.79
C THR A 464 -37.58 -11.48 -34.60
N GLU A 465 -38.79 -11.17 -34.10
CA GLU A 465 -39.21 -9.77 -33.83
C GLU A 465 -38.34 -9.06 -32.77
N GLU A 466 -37.68 -9.82 -31.89
CA GLU A 466 -36.65 -9.29 -30.99
C GLU A 466 -35.38 -8.86 -31.73
N ASP A 467 -34.95 -9.60 -32.76
CA ASP A 467 -33.81 -9.24 -33.60
C ASP A 467 -34.07 -7.97 -34.40
N LYS A 468 -35.31 -7.74 -34.85
CA LYS A 468 -35.72 -6.49 -35.52
C LYS A 468 -35.69 -5.28 -34.57
N ARG A 469 -36.15 -5.45 -33.32
CA ARG A 469 -36.06 -4.40 -32.28
C ARG A 469 -34.61 -4.08 -31.91
N ALA A 470 -33.76 -5.11 -31.79
CA ALA A 470 -32.34 -4.96 -31.49
C ALA A 470 -31.57 -4.27 -32.62
N ASN A 471 -31.85 -4.60 -33.89
CA ASN A 471 -31.23 -3.95 -35.05
C ASN A 471 -31.68 -2.49 -35.22
N THR A 472 -32.92 -2.16 -34.83
CA THR A 472 -33.44 -0.78 -34.87
C THR A 472 -32.79 0.09 -33.78
N GLN A 473 -32.55 -0.46 -32.58
CA GLN A 473 -31.76 0.19 -31.54
C GLN A 473 -30.26 0.31 -31.89
N LEU A 474 -29.69 -0.68 -32.60
CA LEU A 474 -28.28 -0.63 -33.06
C LEU A 474 -28.05 0.41 -34.16
N LYS A 475 -29.02 0.60 -35.08
CA LYS A 475 -28.99 1.68 -36.08
C LYS A 475 -29.09 3.06 -35.40
N ARG A 476 -29.96 3.23 -34.39
CA ARG A 476 -30.04 4.47 -33.59
C ARG A 476 -28.76 4.77 -32.82
N ARG A 477 -28.08 3.75 -32.27
CA ARG A 477 -26.78 3.90 -31.59
C ARG A 477 -25.61 4.26 -32.50
N ARG A 478 -25.68 3.97 -33.81
CA ARG A 478 -24.63 4.36 -34.76
C ARG A 478 -24.69 5.83 -35.19
N LEU A 479 -25.85 6.50 -35.07
CA LEU A 479 -25.97 7.93 -35.38
C LEU A 479 -25.32 8.83 -34.31
N ILE A 480 -25.31 8.43 -33.04
CA ILE A 480 -24.83 9.29 -31.93
C ILE A 480 -23.28 9.28 -31.80
N LEU A 481 -22.58 8.37 -32.48
CA LEU A 481 -21.12 8.21 -32.40
C LEU A 481 -20.33 8.82 -33.58
N ARG A 482 -21.02 9.37 -34.58
CA ARG A 482 -20.44 10.25 -35.59
C ARG A 482 -21.22 11.55 -35.50
N GLY A 483 -20.57 12.66 -35.16
CA GLY A 483 -21.18 13.99 -35.05
C GLY A 483 -21.74 14.48 -36.39
N VAL A 484 -22.83 13.84 -36.82
CA VAL A 484 -23.70 14.25 -37.90
C VAL A 484 -25.03 14.53 -37.20
N THR A 485 -25.33 15.81 -37.00
CA THR A 485 -26.67 16.26 -36.66
C THR A 485 -27.61 15.69 -37.74
N PRO A 486 -28.62 14.87 -37.39
CA PRO A 486 -29.66 14.56 -38.35
C PRO A 486 -30.43 15.85 -38.60
N ASP A 487 -30.31 16.40 -39.81
CA ASP A 487 -31.27 17.36 -40.37
C ASP A 487 -32.67 16.75 -40.19
N GLY A 488 -33.40 17.21 -39.19
CA GLY A 488 -34.73 16.67 -38.86
C GLY A 488 -35.16 16.70 -37.40
N PHE A 489 -34.32 17.13 -36.44
CA PHE A 489 -34.81 17.39 -35.08
C PHE A 489 -35.49 18.77 -35.02
N SER A 490 -36.81 18.78 -35.19
CA SER A 490 -37.64 19.95 -34.88
C SER A 490 -37.59 20.23 -33.38
N SER A 491 -37.49 21.51 -32.98
CA SER A 491 -37.59 21.91 -31.58
C SER A 491 -38.91 21.38 -31.00
N PRO A 492 -38.94 20.89 -29.75
CA PRO A 492 -40.17 20.40 -29.15
C PRO A 492 -41.23 21.51 -29.12
N SER A 493 -42.42 21.24 -29.65
CA SER A 493 -43.51 22.21 -29.73
C SER A 493 -44.50 22.09 -28.58
N SER A 494 -44.46 20.98 -27.84
CA SER A 494 -45.30 20.72 -26.67
C SER A 494 -44.49 20.18 -25.46
N PRO A 495 -45.04 20.27 -24.23
CA PRO A 495 -44.39 19.70 -23.05
C PRO A 495 -44.16 18.18 -23.13
N GLU A 496 -45.05 17.43 -23.77
CA GLU A 496 -44.89 15.99 -24.00
C GLU A 496 -43.75 15.68 -24.98
N GLU A 497 -43.58 16.51 -26.02
CA GLU A 497 -42.45 16.40 -26.93
C GLU A 497 -41.12 16.69 -26.24
N LEU A 498 -41.09 17.68 -25.34
CA LEU A 498 -39.91 17.99 -24.54
C LEU A 498 -39.54 16.83 -23.60
N SER A 499 -40.52 16.28 -22.89
CA SER A 499 -40.34 15.11 -22.01
C SER A 499 -39.81 13.91 -22.80
N ARG A 500 -40.35 13.66 -24.01
CA ARG A 500 -39.90 12.59 -24.91
C ARG A 500 -38.47 12.82 -25.42
N ALA A 501 -38.13 14.05 -25.79
CA ALA A 501 -36.80 14.41 -26.28
C ALA A 501 -35.73 14.25 -25.18
N LEU A 502 -35.98 14.75 -23.97
CA LEU A 502 -35.09 14.58 -22.82
C LEU A 502 -34.90 13.11 -22.46
N ARG A 503 -35.95 12.30 -22.54
CA ARG A 503 -35.85 10.84 -22.35
C ARG A 503 -34.95 10.18 -23.40
N ALA A 504 -35.00 10.64 -24.65
CA ALA A 504 -34.23 10.06 -25.76
C ALA A 504 -32.72 10.29 -25.65
N ILE A 505 -32.29 11.39 -25.04
CA ILE A 505 -30.87 11.76 -24.89
C ILE A 505 -30.23 11.24 -23.58
N LYS A 506 -30.96 10.48 -22.76
CA LYS A 506 -30.48 9.95 -21.46
C LYS A 506 -29.17 9.15 -21.62
N PRO A 507 -28.07 9.55 -20.96
CA PRO A 507 -26.84 8.76 -20.95
C PRO A 507 -27.03 7.41 -20.25
N THR A 508 -26.55 6.32 -20.85
CA THR A 508 -26.63 4.97 -20.27
C THR A 508 -25.39 4.65 -19.44
N LEU A 509 -25.54 4.47 -18.13
CA LEU A 509 -24.45 4.13 -17.20
C LEU A 509 -24.74 2.84 -16.44
N ILE A 510 -23.74 1.98 -16.27
CA ILE A 510 -23.90 0.71 -15.53
C ILE A 510 -24.26 0.94 -14.07
N GLN A 511 -23.83 2.08 -13.50
CA GLN A 511 -24.13 2.48 -12.14
C GLN A 511 -25.63 2.58 -11.86
N GLU A 512 -26.45 2.90 -12.87
CA GLU A 512 -27.92 2.89 -12.73
C GLU A 512 -28.48 1.47 -12.64
N SER A 513 -27.84 0.48 -13.27
CA SER A 513 -28.30 -0.92 -13.27
C SER A 513 -27.94 -1.66 -11.99
N VAL A 514 -27.05 -1.11 -11.16
CA VAL A 514 -26.57 -1.74 -9.92
C VAL A 514 -26.67 -0.81 -8.72
N CYS A 515 -27.51 0.23 -8.84
CA CYS A 515 -27.65 1.27 -7.83
C CYS A 515 -28.16 0.73 -6.49
N ASP A 516 -28.90 -0.38 -6.51
CA ASP A 516 -29.42 -1.11 -5.35
C ASP A 516 -28.32 -1.61 -4.40
N ASN A 517 -27.09 -1.78 -4.89
CA ASN A 517 -26.01 -2.36 -4.12
C ASN A 517 -24.71 -1.52 -4.21
N PRO A 518 -24.38 -0.77 -3.14
CA PRO A 518 -23.16 0.04 -3.05
C PRO A 518 -21.88 -0.68 -3.45
N TRP A 519 -21.70 -1.95 -3.03
CA TRP A 519 -20.52 -2.74 -3.37
C TRP A 519 -20.44 -2.99 -4.88
N LYS A 520 -21.57 -3.32 -5.54
CA LYS A 520 -21.61 -3.53 -6.99
C LYS A 520 -21.25 -2.26 -7.77
N ILE A 521 -21.66 -1.08 -7.30
CA ILE A 521 -21.25 0.22 -7.89
C ILE A 521 -19.72 0.37 -7.84
N ILE A 522 -19.10 0.02 -6.71
CA ILE A 522 -17.64 0.14 -6.54
C ILE A 522 -16.91 -0.89 -7.42
N ILE A 523 -17.42 -2.12 -7.53
CA ILE A 523 -16.83 -3.14 -8.42
C ILE A 523 -16.94 -2.72 -9.89
N ALA A 524 -18.11 -2.24 -10.34
CA ALA A 524 -18.33 -1.78 -11.70
C ALA A 524 -17.38 -0.62 -12.06
N THR A 525 -17.26 0.39 -11.19
CA THR A 525 -16.38 1.54 -11.41
C THR A 525 -14.90 1.15 -11.37
N THR A 526 -14.53 0.15 -10.54
CA THR A 526 -13.17 -0.40 -10.49
C THR A 526 -12.77 -1.07 -11.81
N LEU A 527 -13.69 -1.81 -12.45
CA LEU A 527 -13.44 -2.45 -13.75
C LEU A 527 -13.35 -1.45 -14.91
N LEU A 528 -14.08 -0.33 -14.81
CA LEU A 528 -14.06 0.76 -15.79
C LEU A 528 -12.78 1.61 -15.76
N ASN A 529 -11.92 1.44 -14.74
CA ASN A 529 -10.65 2.14 -14.66
C ASN A 529 -9.74 1.78 -15.83
N LYS A 530 -9.56 2.75 -16.74
CA LYS A 530 -8.80 2.63 -18.00
C LYS A 530 -9.33 1.52 -18.92
N THR A 531 -10.61 1.16 -18.81
CA THR A 531 -11.26 0.13 -19.63
C THR A 531 -12.55 0.68 -20.22
N LYS A 532 -12.78 0.48 -21.53
CA LYS A 532 -14.05 0.89 -22.15
C LYS A 532 -15.20 0.00 -21.64
N GLY A 533 -16.38 0.58 -21.40
CA GLY A 533 -17.56 -0.15 -20.94
C GLY A 533 -17.92 -1.35 -21.82
N LYS A 534 -17.74 -1.25 -23.15
CA LYS A 534 -17.96 -2.35 -24.10
C LYS A 534 -17.18 -3.64 -23.75
N ALA A 535 -16.02 -3.51 -23.10
CA ALA A 535 -15.21 -4.64 -22.65
C ALA A 535 -15.46 -4.98 -21.17
N ALA A 536 -15.58 -3.99 -20.30
CA ALA A 536 -15.72 -4.19 -18.85
C ALA A 536 -17.11 -4.71 -18.43
N VAL A 537 -18.18 -4.27 -19.08
CA VAL A 537 -19.57 -4.58 -18.68
C VAL A 537 -19.91 -6.07 -18.80
N PRO A 538 -19.58 -6.80 -19.89
CA PRO A 538 -19.82 -8.25 -19.95
C PRO A 538 -19.08 -9.01 -18.83
N VAL A 539 -17.81 -8.65 -18.58
CA VAL A 539 -16.98 -9.29 -17.54
C VAL A 539 -17.51 -8.98 -16.14
N PHE A 540 -18.07 -7.78 -15.92
CA PHE A 540 -18.71 -7.43 -14.65
C PHE A 540 -19.90 -8.36 -14.34
N TRP A 541 -20.79 -8.59 -15.31
CA TRP A 541 -21.96 -9.43 -15.10
C TRP A 541 -21.58 -10.88 -14.82
N GLU A 542 -20.62 -11.41 -15.58
CA GLU A 542 -20.08 -12.76 -15.33
C GLU A 542 -19.38 -12.86 -13.96
N LEU A 543 -18.72 -11.79 -13.50
CA LEU A 543 -18.09 -11.74 -12.18
C LEU A 543 -19.13 -11.79 -11.05
N ILE A 544 -20.19 -10.99 -11.14
CA ILE A 544 -21.23 -10.91 -10.12
C ILE A 544 -22.14 -12.15 -10.13
N GLU A 545 -22.29 -12.83 -11.27
CA GLU A 545 -22.97 -14.12 -11.35
C GLU A 545 -22.20 -15.21 -10.59
N ARG A 546 -20.86 -15.26 -10.77
CA ARG A 546 -19.99 -16.25 -10.11
C ARG A 546 -19.72 -15.93 -8.63
N TRP A 547 -19.59 -14.66 -8.28
CA TRP A 547 -19.29 -14.18 -6.93
C TRP A 547 -20.20 -12.99 -6.56
N PRO A 548 -21.45 -13.26 -6.15
CA PRO A 548 -22.46 -12.22 -5.99
C PRO A 548 -22.32 -11.34 -4.74
N THR A 549 -21.47 -11.73 -3.79
CA THR A 549 -21.29 -11.05 -2.50
C THR A 549 -19.85 -10.63 -2.26
N PRO A 550 -19.61 -9.58 -1.44
CA PRO A 550 -18.25 -9.15 -1.09
C PRO A 550 -17.46 -10.27 -0.40
N THR A 551 -18.09 -11.10 0.43
CA THR A 551 -17.46 -12.27 1.06
C THR A 551 -17.02 -13.32 0.03
N ALA A 552 -17.91 -13.65 -0.92
CA ALA A 552 -17.60 -14.63 -1.97
C ALA A 552 -16.42 -14.17 -2.85
N LEU A 553 -16.37 -12.88 -3.21
CA LEU A 553 -15.28 -12.33 -4.01
C LEU A 553 -13.98 -12.13 -3.20
N ALA A 554 -14.06 -11.97 -1.87
CA ALA A 554 -12.88 -11.89 -1.00
C ALA A 554 -12.18 -13.25 -0.80
N GLN A 555 -12.96 -14.34 -0.78
CA GLN A 555 -12.49 -15.71 -0.50
C GLN A 555 -12.17 -16.52 -1.78
N VAL A 556 -12.35 -15.95 -2.97
CA VAL A 556 -12.10 -16.64 -4.24
C VAL A 556 -10.63 -17.06 -4.41
N ALA A 557 -10.41 -18.23 -5.00
CA ALA A 557 -9.07 -18.62 -5.43
C ALA A 557 -8.56 -17.68 -6.55
N ALA A 558 -7.42 -17.04 -6.31
CA ALA A 558 -6.85 -16.04 -7.22
C ALA A 558 -6.71 -16.48 -8.70
N PRO A 559 -6.39 -17.75 -9.04
CA PRO A 559 -6.30 -18.19 -10.43
C PRO A 559 -7.64 -18.07 -11.20
N SER A 560 -8.75 -18.45 -10.57
CA SER A 560 -10.09 -18.45 -11.21
C SER A 560 -10.57 -17.04 -11.52
N LEU A 561 -10.34 -16.10 -10.61
CA LEU A 561 -10.66 -14.69 -10.85
C LEU A 561 -9.72 -14.06 -11.90
N THR A 562 -8.44 -14.44 -11.91
CA THR A 562 -7.46 -13.96 -12.89
C THR A 562 -7.79 -14.41 -14.32
N GLU A 563 -8.33 -15.62 -14.48
CA GLU A 563 -8.81 -16.11 -15.76
C GLU A 563 -10.00 -15.31 -16.29
N LEU A 564 -11.00 -15.05 -15.45
CA LEU A 564 -12.16 -14.23 -15.83
C LEU A 564 -11.75 -12.82 -16.27
N LEU A 565 -10.76 -12.22 -15.59
CA LEU A 565 -10.29 -10.86 -15.85
C LEU A 565 -9.29 -10.75 -17.01
N ARG A 566 -8.82 -11.88 -17.57
CA ARG A 566 -7.83 -11.95 -18.66
C ARG A 566 -8.18 -11.02 -19.86
N PRO A 567 -9.44 -10.91 -20.33
CA PRO A 567 -9.79 -10.05 -21.46
C PRO A 567 -9.60 -8.54 -21.21
N LEU A 568 -9.53 -8.11 -19.94
CA LEU A 568 -9.40 -6.70 -19.58
C LEU A 568 -7.94 -6.22 -19.49
N GLY A 569 -6.98 -7.15 -19.47
CA GLY A 569 -5.56 -6.88 -19.23
C GLY A 569 -5.22 -6.68 -17.74
N THR A 570 -3.93 -6.54 -17.40
CA THR A 570 -3.41 -6.38 -16.02
C THR A 570 -4.12 -7.26 -14.98
N GLN A 571 -4.44 -8.49 -15.38
CA GLN A 571 -5.37 -9.36 -14.70
C GLN A 571 -4.92 -9.70 -13.28
N SER A 572 -3.63 -9.98 -13.06
CA SER A 572 -3.09 -10.26 -11.72
C SER A 572 -3.25 -9.08 -10.76
N ILE A 573 -3.10 -7.84 -11.26
CA ILE A 573 -3.30 -6.62 -10.47
C ILE A 573 -4.79 -6.43 -10.17
N ARG A 574 -5.66 -6.63 -11.17
CA ARG A 574 -7.12 -6.50 -11.02
C ARG A 574 -7.69 -7.55 -10.07
N THR A 575 -7.23 -8.79 -10.14
CA THR A 575 -7.54 -9.87 -9.18
C THR A 575 -7.19 -9.44 -7.76
N SER A 576 -5.94 -9.05 -7.51
CA SER A 576 -5.50 -8.63 -6.18
C SER A 576 -6.31 -7.44 -5.65
N ARG A 577 -6.59 -6.44 -6.51
CA ARG A 577 -7.38 -5.27 -6.14
C ARG A 577 -8.81 -5.63 -5.78
N LEU A 578 -9.50 -6.45 -6.59
CA LEU A 578 -10.89 -6.83 -6.34
C LEU A 578 -11.02 -7.67 -5.07
N MET A 579 -10.10 -8.61 -4.83
CA MET A 579 -10.10 -9.42 -3.60
C MET A 579 -9.84 -8.55 -2.37
N ARG A 580 -8.83 -7.67 -2.40
CA ARG A 580 -8.50 -6.77 -1.27
C ARG A 580 -9.58 -5.72 -1.03
N LEU A 581 -10.16 -5.17 -2.09
CA LEU A 581 -11.29 -4.24 -2.01
C LEU A 581 -12.50 -4.93 -1.38
N SER A 582 -12.83 -6.14 -1.81
CA SER A 582 -13.98 -6.88 -1.28
C SER A 582 -13.74 -7.32 0.17
N ASN A 583 -12.53 -7.74 0.50
CA ASN A 583 -12.14 -8.02 1.88
C ASN A 583 -12.22 -6.76 2.76
N ALA A 584 -11.72 -5.61 2.27
CA ALA A 584 -11.83 -4.34 2.99
C ALA A 584 -13.29 -3.88 3.14
N TYR A 585 -14.15 -4.13 2.15
CA TYR A 585 -15.58 -3.84 2.21
C TYR A 585 -16.30 -4.72 3.26
N VAL A 586 -15.92 -5.99 3.39
CA VAL A 586 -16.44 -6.87 4.46
C VAL A 586 -15.98 -6.39 5.85
N MET A 587 -14.69 -6.04 5.99
CA MET A 587 -14.11 -5.67 7.28
C MET A 587 -14.48 -4.25 7.73
N HIS A 588 -14.67 -3.34 6.78
CA HIS A 588 -14.96 -1.92 7.00
C HIS A 588 -16.02 -1.46 5.98
N PRO A 589 -17.29 -1.85 6.14
CA PRO A 589 -18.35 -1.44 5.22
C PRO A 589 -18.48 0.09 5.19
N PRO A 590 -19.11 0.67 4.14
CA PRO A 590 -19.32 2.11 4.06
C PRO A 590 -20.02 2.66 5.31
N ASN A 591 -19.44 3.71 5.92
CA ASN A 591 -20.05 4.39 7.07
C ASN A 591 -21.21 5.28 6.58
N LEU A 592 -22.34 4.64 6.26
CA LEU A 592 -23.53 5.35 5.80
C LEU A 592 -24.08 6.20 6.95
N PRO A 593 -24.29 7.51 6.75
CA PRO A 593 -24.93 8.33 7.77
C PRO A 593 -26.36 7.82 8.01
N SER A 594 -26.75 7.70 9.28
CA SER A 594 -28.17 7.59 9.67
C SER A 594 -28.95 8.77 9.05
N PRO A 595 -30.23 8.61 8.69
CA PRO A 595 -31.01 9.68 8.06
C PRO A 595 -30.96 10.94 8.95
N PRO A 596 -30.42 12.08 8.48
CA PRO A 596 -30.18 13.22 9.35
C PRO A 596 -31.33 14.24 9.33
N ALA A 597 -31.46 14.95 10.45
CA ALA A 597 -32.12 16.23 10.61
C ALA A 597 -31.58 17.29 9.59
N PRO A 598 -32.34 18.36 9.28
CA PRO A 598 -32.09 19.23 8.13
C PRO A 598 -30.74 19.96 8.21
N ALA A 599 -30.03 20.00 7.07
CA ALA A 599 -28.69 20.56 6.95
C ALA A 599 -28.65 22.08 7.21
N SER A 600 -27.61 22.53 7.91
CA SER A 600 -27.28 23.96 8.07
C SER A 600 -26.67 24.51 6.78
N ARG A 601 -27.22 25.63 6.31
CA ARG A 601 -26.83 26.36 5.09
C ARG A 601 -25.37 26.86 5.17
N THR A 602 -24.47 26.28 4.39
CA THR A 602 -23.17 26.90 4.06
C THR A 602 -23.04 27.18 2.57
N THR A 603 -22.85 28.46 2.26
CA THR A 603 -23.05 29.15 0.97
C THR A 603 -21.86 29.08 -0.01
N LYS A 604 -21.20 27.92 -0.17
CA LYS A 604 -20.25 27.72 -1.28
C LYS A 604 -20.54 26.43 -2.05
N PHE A 605 -21.21 26.59 -3.18
CA PHE A 605 -21.77 25.52 -4.01
C PHE A 605 -20.77 24.80 -4.93
N TYR A 606 -19.49 25.19 -4.97
CA TYR A 606 -18.50 24.64 -5.91
C TYR A 606 -17.08 24.60 -5.30
N PRO A 607 -16.30 23.51 -5.47
CA PRO A 607 -14.89 23.44 -5.03
C PRO A 607 -13.95 24.22 -5.96
N GLY A 608 -13.56 25.44 -5.58
CA GLY A 608 -12.75 26.37 -6.38
C GLY A 608 -11.40 25.81 -6.84
N THR A 609 -10.82 24.86 -6.09
CA THR A 609 -9.51 24.24 -6.37
C THR A 609 -9.57 22.70 -6.38
N THR A 610 -8.61 22.04 -7.03
CA THR A 610 -8.46 20.57 -6.96
C THR A 610 -8.29 20.08 -5.53
N LYS A 611 -7.66 20.88 -4.66
CA LYS A 611 -7.50 20.57 -3.22
C LYS A 611 -8.86 20.51 -2.50
N GLU A 612 -9.74 21.48 -2.76
CA GLU A 612 -11.10 21.49 -2.22
C GLU A 612 -11.93 20.32 -2.74
N TYR A 613 -11.83 20.02 -4.04
CA TYR A 613 -12.50 18.86 -4.63
C TYR A 613 -12.07 17.54 -3.97
N ARG A 614 -10.77 17.36 -3.73
CA ARG A 614 -10.25 16.17 -3.04
C ARG A 614 -10.63 16.11 -1.57
N ALA A 615 -10.70 17.26 -0.89
CA ALA A 615 -11.18 17.34 0.49
C ALA A 615 -12.65 16.89 0.59
N ILE A 616 -13.52 17.32 -0.33
CA ILE A 616 -14.92 16.87 -0.41
C ILE A 616 -15.00 15.36 -0.71
N GLN A 617 -14.12 14.83 -1.56
CA GLN A 617 -14.12 13.39 -1.84
C GLN A 617 -13.71 12.55 -0.62
N GLN A 618 -12.81 13.06 0.22
CA GLN A 618 -12.35 12.38 1.44
C GLN A 618 -13.45 12.28 2.52
N THR A 619 -14.50 13.09 2.46
CA THR A 619 -15.64 12.97 3.39
C THR A 619 -16.65 11.89 2.97
N SER A 620 -16.45 11.23 1.83
CA SER A 620 -17.36 10.19 1.35
C SER A 620 -17.29 8.92 2.22
N PRO A 621 -18.43 8.26 2.51
CA PRO A 621 -18.48 6.99 3.25
C PRO A 621 -17.67 5.83 2.68
N ILE A 622 -17.19 5.94 1.44
CA ILE A 622 -16.39 4.90 0.78
C ILE A 622 -14.93 5.32 0.56
N ALA A 623 -14.51 6.50 1.03
CA ALA A 623 -13.18 7.04 0.80
C ALA A 623 -12.06 6.26 1.52
N HIS A 624 -12.39 5.53 2.60
CA HIS A 624 -11.47 4.67 3.34
C HIS A 624 -11.18 3.34 2.62
N LEU A 625 -12.01 2.95 1.64
CA LEU A 625 -11.84 1.67 0.94
C LEU A 625 -10.64 1.73 -0.01
N PRO A 626 -9.80 0.67 -0.04
CA PRO A 626 -8.58 0.67 -0.84
C PRO A 626 -8.93 0.68 -2.33
N PHE A 627 -8.14 1.43 -3.12
CA PHE A 627 -8.29 1.53 -4.58
C PHE A 627 -9.56 2.23 -5.07
N VAL A 628 -10.34 2.84 -4.16
CA VAL A 628 -11.45 3.72 -4.51
C VAL A 628 -10.91 5.11 -4.84
N GLY A 629 -11.24 5.61 -6.02
CA GLY A 629 -10.81 6.91 -6.51
C GLY A 629 -11.99 7.86 -6.80
N PRO A 630 -11.71 9.08 -7.28
CA PRO A 630 -12.72 10.12 -7.55
C PRO A 630 -13.95 9.63 -8.31
N TYR A 631 -13.72 8.87 -9.39
CA TYR A 631 -14.79 8.35 -10.23
C TYR A 631 -15.73 7.39 -9.48
N ALA A 632 -15.19 6.54 -8.61
CA ALA A 632 -15.97 5.61 -7.80
C ALA A 632 -16.73 6.35 -6.68
N ILE A 633 -16.09 7.34 -6.06
CA ILE A 633 -16.70 8.21 -5.04
C ILE A 633 -17.87 9.00 -5.60
N ASP A 634 -17.68 9.71 -6.71
CA ASP A 634 -18.74 10.50 -7.33
C ASP A 634 -19.85 9.60 -7.87
N SER A 635 -19.51 8.43 -8.43
CA SER A 635 -20.51 7.43 -8.83
C SER A 635 -21.35 6.97 -7.63
N PHE A 636 -20.72 6.69 -6.49
CA PHE A 636 -21.43 6.30 -5.28
C PHE A 636 -22.34 7.43 -4.77
N ARG A 637 -21.86 8.67 -4.73
CA ARG A 637 -22.63 9.85 -4.29
C ARG A 637 -23.81 10.18 -5.20
N ILE A 638 -23.67 9.95 -6.51
CA ILE A 638 -24.74 10.22 -7.49
C ILE A 638 -25.80 9.10 -7.48
N PHE A 639 -25.37 7.83 -7.49
CA PHE A 639 -26.26 6.70 -7.80
C PHE A 639 -26.70 5.88 -6.58
N SER A 640 -26.00 5.93 -5.46
CA SER A 640 -26.34 5.07 -4.33
C SER A 640 -27.53 5.62 -3.53
N PRO A 641 -28.61 4.84 -3.36
CA PRO A 641 -29.76 5.22 -2.51
C PRO A 641 -29.45 5.09 -1.02
N ALA A 642 -28.25 4.60 -0.68
CA ALA A 642 -27.79 4.43 0.70
C ALA A 642 -27.44 5.77 1.38
N LEU A 643 -27.39 6.87 0.62
CA LEU A 643 -27.23 8.23 1.12
C LEU A 643 -28.61 8.90 1.16
N SER A 644 -28.88 9.72 2.17
CA SER A 644 -30.12 10.52 2.22
C SER A 644 -30.21 11.40 0.97
N GLY A 645 -31.27 11.23 0.17
CA GLY A 645 -31.42 11.89 -1.13
C GLY A 645 -30.37 11.50 -2.19
N GLY A 646 -29.65 10.39 -1.97
CA GLY A 646 -28.83 9.72 -2.98
C GLY A 646 -29.67 8.88 -3.92
N GLY A 647 -29.18 8.66 -5.14
CA GLY A 647 -29.93 7.98 -6.19
C GLY A 647 -30.63 8.95 -7.13
N ALA A 648 -29.84 9.63 -7.98
CA ALA A 648 -30.33 10.55 -9.00
C ALA A 648 -31.41 9.96 -9.94
N GLY A 649 -31.56 8.62 -9.97
CA GLY A 649 -32.60 7.92 -10.72
C GLY A 649 -33.99 7.86 -10.07
N ALA A 650 -34.13 8.11 -8.76
CA ALA A 650 -35.36 7.80 -8.01
C ALA A 650 -36.59 8.61 -8.43
N ARG A 651 -36.41 9.84 -8.94
CA ARG A 651 -37.51 10.76 -9.33
C ARG A 651 -37.52 11.17 -10.80
N VAL A 652 -36.73 10.49 -11.64
CA VAL A 652 -36.63 10.83 -13.07
C VAL A 652 -37.99 10.73 -13.76
N GLU A 653 -38.74 9.67 -13.50
CA GLU A 653 -40.06 9.46 -14.12
C GLU A 653 -41.11 10.45 -13.62
N GLU A 654 -41.07 10.79 -12.34
CA GLU A 654 -41.95 11.79 -11.73
C GLU A 654 -41.73 13.17 -12.36
N GLN A 655 -40.47 13.61 -12.46
CA GLN A 655 -40.13 14.93 -13.02
C GLN A 655 -40.41 15.01 -14.53
N LEU A 656 -40.11 13.94 -15.27
CA LEU A 656 -40.51 13.86 -16.69
C LEU A 656 -42.04 13.87 -16.87
N GLY A 657 -42.79 13.36 -15.89
CA GLY A 657 -44.25 13.47 -15.83
C GLY A 657 -44.72 14.90 -15.56
N ARG A 658 -44.10 15.61 -14.62
CA ARG A 658 -44.38 17.04 -14.36
C ARG A 658 -44.14 17.91 -15.59
N ILE A 659 -43.03 17.67 -16.30
CA ILE A 659 -42.75 18.34 -17.58
C ILE A 659 -43.90 18.10 -18.58
N ALA A 660 -44.39 16.87 -18.70
CA ALA A 660 -45.47 16.54 -19.61
C ALA A 660 -46.80 17.23 -19.26
N CYS A 661 -47.01 17.62 -18.00
CA CYS A 661 -48.24 18.28 -17.52
C CYS A 661 -48.17 19.82 -17.46
N LEU A 662 -47.07 20.46 -17.91
CA LEU A 662 -46.90 21.93 -17.84
C LEU A 662 -48.00 22.71 -18.57
N ALA A 663 -48.70 22.10 -19.52
CA ALA A 663 -49.82 22.73 -20.23
C ALA A 663 -51.03 23.08 -19.34
N GLU A 664 -51.18 22.46 -18.16
CA GLU A 664 -52.35 22.62 -17.28
C GLU A 664 -52.22 23.77 -16.26
N LEU A 665 -51.01 24.31 -16.05
CA LEU A 665 -50.70 25.31 -15.01
C LEU A 665 -50.72 26.77 -15.51
N GLY A 666 -51.50 27.04 -16.55
CA GLY A 666 -51.52 28.32 -17.24
C GLY A 666 -51.63 29.53 -16.30
N GLN A 667 -50.66 30.44 -16.41
CA GLN A 667 -50.88 31.89 -16.29
C GLN A 667 -49.69 32.65 -16.90
N SER A 668 -49.93 33.17 -18.10
CA SER A 668 -49.13 34.22 -18.73
C SER A 668 -49.68 35.58 -18.30
N SER A 669 -48.81 36.46 -17.82
CA SER A 669 -48.91 37.89 -18.08
C SER A 669 -47.59 38.32 -18.72
N ARG A 670 -47.58 38.46 -20.04
CA ARG A 670 -46.41 38.87 -20.84
C ARG A 670 -46.38 40.41 -20.94
N SER A 671 -45.21 41.02 -20.71
CA SER A 671 -44.89 42.37 -21.17
C SER A 671 -44.35 42.30 -22.60
N GLU A 672 -44.72 43.27 -23.44
CA GLU A 672 -44.67 43.24 -24.91
C GLU A 672 -43.26 43.33 -25.57
N ASP A 673 -42.17 43.23 -24.83
CA ASP A 673 -40.81 43.48 -25.36
C ASP A 673 -39.84 42.30 -25.19
N ASP A 674 -40.16 41.08 -25.65
CA ASP A 674 -39.13 40.03 -25.73
C ASP A 674 -39.25 39.14 -26.98
N PHE A 675 -38.21 39.30 -27.82
CA PHE A 675 -37.86 38.59 -29.05
C PHE A 675 -37.36 37.15 -28.76
N ASP A 676 -38.07 36.39 -27.93
CA ASP A 676 -37.61 35.05 -27.51
C ASP A 676 -38.45 33.94 -28.18
N GLU A 677 -37.78 32.98 -28.83
CA GLU A 677 -38.36 31.76 -29.45
C GLU A 677 -38.92 30.77 -28.40
N THR A 678 -39.11 31.24 -27.16
CA THR A 678 -39.58 30.47 -26.01
C THR A 678 -41.10 30.25 -26.11
N PRO A 679 -41.58 28.99 -26.12
CA PRO A 679 -43.01 28.71 -26.13
C PRO A 679 -43.71 29.22 -24.87
N ASP A 680 -44.92 29.76 -25.00
CA ASP A 680 -45.68 30.35 -23.90
C ASP A 680 -45.99 29.36 -22.75
N TRP A 681 -45.95 28.06 -23.03
CA TRP A 681 -46.15 27.00 -22.03
C TRP A 681 -44.88 26.68 -21.23
N TYR A 682 -43.70 27.16 -21.66
CA TYR A 682 -42.44 26.84 -21.00
C TYR A 682 -42.11 27.85 -19.91
N ASN A 683 -42.18 27.40 -18.66
CA ASN A 683 -41.66 28.13 -17.52
C ASN A 683 -40.74 27.19 -16.72
N PRO A 684 -39.47 27.57 -16.45
CA PRO A 684 -38.55 26.76 -15.64
C PRO A 684 -38.85 26.80 -14.14
N SER A 685 -39.57 27.81 -13.64
CA SER A 685 -39.88 27.96 -12.21
C SER A 685 -40.73 26.81 -11.63
N PRO A 686 -41.78 26.31 -12.30
CA PRO A 686 -42.54 25.12 -11.87
C PRO A 686 -41.74 23.81 -11.79
N LEU A 687 -40.59 23.72 -12.49
CA LEU A 687 -39.70 22.56 -12.45
C LEU A 687 -38.70 22.62 -11.29
N CYS A 688 -38.42 23.83 -10.80
CA CYS A 688 -37.54 24.08 -9.66
C CYS A 688 -38.33 23.95 -8.33
N SER A 689 -38.54 22.73 -7.83
CA SER A 689 -39.14 22.53 -6.50
C SER A 689 -38.18 22.98 -5.38
N PRO A 690 -38.56 23.90 -4.48
CA PRO A 690 -37.74 24.33 -3.34
C PRO A 690 -37.49 23.23 -2.30
N ASP A 691 -38.33 22.19 -2.27
CA ASP A 691 -38.31 21.15 -1.22
C ASP A 691 -37.27 20.04 -1.46
N ASP A 692 -36.48 20.10 -2.55
CA ASP A 692 -35.54 19.05 -2.97
C ASP A 692 -34.04 19.36 -2.68
N GLU A 693 -33.74 20.41 -1.91
CA GLU A 693 -32.36 20.86 -1.61
C GLU A 693 -31.52 19.87 -0.77
N GLY A 694 -32.12 18.79 -0.25
CA GLY A 694 -31.44 17.78 0.56
C GLY A 694 -30.77 16.64 -0.22
N GLU A 695 -30.87 16.59 -1.55
CA GLU A 695 -30.41 15.46 -2.34
C GLU A 695 -28.90 15.46 -2.61
N GLU A 696 -28.20 14.43 -2.14
CA GLU A 696 -26.73 14.33 -2.21
C GLU A 696 -26.17 14.45 -3.63
N TRP A 697 -26.86 13.94 -4.65
CA TRP A 697 -26.41 14.04 -6.04
C TRP A 697 -26.32 15.49 -6.54
N ARG A 698 -27.12 16.41 -5.97
CA ARG A 698 -27.10 17.84 -6.29
C ARG A 698 -25.84 18.53 -5.77
N ASN A 699 -25.11 17.91 -4.85
CA ASN A 699 -23.87 18.42 -4.28
C ASN A 699 -22.60 17.88 -4.97
N VAL A 700 -22.75 17.09 -6.04
CA VAL A 700 -21.63 16.46 -6.73
C VAL A 700 -21.19 17.27 -7.96
N TRP A 701 -19.88 17.49 -8.08
CA TRP A 701 -19.24 18.18 -9.22
C TRP A 701 -18.11 17.32 -9.80
N PRO A 702 -18.43 16.31 -10.63
CA PRO A 702 -17.47 15.29 -11.01
C PRO A 702 -16.47 15.80 -12.07
N GLU A 703 -15.24 15.28 -12.01
CA GLU A 703 -14.23 15.48 -13.08
C GLU A 703 -14.45 14.54 -14.28
N ASP A 704 -15.15 13.42 -14.09
CA ASP A 704 -15.34 12.42 -15.13
C ASP A 704 -16.32 12.88 -16.23
N LYS A 705 -15.96 12.61 -17.49
CA LYS A 705 -16.72 13.05 -18.67
C LYS A 705 -18.10 12.39 -18.77
N GLN A 706 -18.25 11.14 -18.33
CA GLN A 706 -19.53 10.43 -18.40
C GLN A 706 -20.47 10.90 -17.29
N LEU A 707 -19.96 11.08 -16.07
CA LEU A 707 -20.74 11.62 -14.95
C LEU A 707 -21.18 13.07 -15.21
N ARG A 708 -20.32 13.92 -15.80
CA ARG A 708 -20.70 15.27 -16.22
C ARG A 708 -21.87 15.27 -17.19
N ARG A 709 -21.81 14.45 -18.24
CA ARG A 709 -22.91 14.31 -19.21
C ARG A 709 -24.21 13.86 -18.56
N TYR A 710 -24.13 12.92 -17.61
CA TYR A 710 -25.29 12.48 -16.85
C TYR A 710 -25.90 13.61 -16.02
N LEU A 711 -25.09 14.40 -15.31
CA LEU A 711 -25.59 15.51 -14.49
C LEU A 711 -26.15 16.67 -15.33
N VAL A 712 -25.56 16.99 -16.49
CA VAL A 712 -26.11 17.97 -17.44
C VAL A 712 -27.55 17.58 -17.83
N TRP A 713 -27.75 16.31 -18.20
CA TRP A 713 -29.07 15.78 -18.51
C TRP A 713 -30.01 15.77 -17.29
N ARG A 714 -29.51 15.34 -16.12
CA ARG A 714 -30.32 15.21 -14.91
C ARG A 714 -30.81 16.56 -14.38
N TRP A 715 -29.97 17.60 -14.41
CA TRP A 715 -30.35 18.96 -14.03
C TRP A 715 -31.31 19.60 -15.03
N ALA A 716 -31.18 19.29 -16.33
CA ALA A 716 -32.11 19.78 -17.34
C ALA A 716 -33.55 19.28 -17.12
N ILE A 717 -33.72 18.07 -16.57
CA ILE A 717 -35.03 17.54 -16.14
C ILE A 717 -35.63 18.37 -15.00
N ASP A 718 -34.81 18.99 -14.15
CA ASP A 718 -35.26 19.87 -13.07
C ASP A 718 -35.35 21.34 -13.51
N GLY A 719 -35.26 21.63 -14.81
CA GLY A 719 -35.30 23.00 -15.33
C GLY A 719 -34.07 23.85 -14.99
N VAL A 720 -32.91 23.22 -14.78
CA VAL A 720 -31.65 23.91 -14.44
C VAL A 720 -30.61 23.70 -15.53
N GLU A 721 -30.03 24.79 -16.03
CA GLU A 721 -28.79 24.75 -16.81
C GLU A 721 -27.63 24.44 -15.86
N TYR A 722 -27.01 23.27 -16.05
CA TYR A 722 -25.82 22.86 -15.32
C TYR A 722 -24.63 22.91 -16.26
N ASN A 723 -23.74 23.88 -16.06
CA ASN A 723 -22.49 23.99 -16.80
C ASN A 723 -21.30 23.58 -15.92
N PRO A 724 -20.77 22.35 -16.07
CA PRO A 724 -19.67 21.85 -15.25
C PRO A 724 -18.32 22.57 -15.52
N GLU A 725 -18.16 23.21 -16.69
CA GLU A 725 -16.93 23.91 -17.08
C GLU A 725 -16.94 25.36 -16.60
N ALA A 726 -18.05 26.07 -16.82
CA ALA A 726 -18.24 27.44 -16.36
C ALA A 726 -18.60 27.52 -14.86
N ARG A 727 -18.92 26.39 -14.21
CA ARG A 727 -19.29 26.29 -12.79
C ARG A 727 -20.57 27.06 -12.46
N ILE A 728 -21.52 27.06 -13.40
CA ILE A 728 -22.76 27.82 -13.32
C ILE A 728 -23.94 26.86 -13.15
N ARG A 729 -24.88 27.24 -12.28
CA ARG A 729 -26.23 26.70 -12.19
C ARG A 729 -27.21 27.86 -12.25
N ARG A 730 -28.13 27.84 -13.21
CA ARG A 730 -29.18 28.86 -13.39
C ARG A 730 -30.42 28.22 -13.98
N PRO A 731 -31.60 28.87 -13.93
CA PRO A 731 -32.78 28.38 -14.66
C PRO A 731 -32.43 28.10 -16.12
N ALA A 732 -32.82 26.92 -16.61
CA ALA A 732 -32.63 26.56 -18.00
C ALA A 732 -33.52 27.45 -18.86
N ASP A 733 -32.91 28.20 -19.78
CA ASP A 733 -33.67 28.87 -20.84
C ASP A 733 -34.01 27.87 -21.97
N TRP A 734 -34.98 28.25 -22.79
CA TRP A 734 -35.42 27.43 -23.91
C TRP A 734 -34.30 27.14 -24.91
N SER A 735 -33.43 28.12 -25.14
CA SER A 735 -32.29 28.02 -26.04
C SER A 735 -31.32 26.90 -25.61
N TYR A 736 -31.08 26.76 -24.30
CA TYR A 736 -30.22 25.75 -23.70
C TYR A 736 -30.79 24.35 -23.88
N LEU A 737 -32.09 24.16 -23.60
CA LEU A 737 -32.73 22.86 -23.77
C LEU A 737 -32.72 22.41 -25.23
N ASN A 738 -32.99 23.32 -26.17
CA ASN A 738 -32.90 23.00 -27.59
C ASN A 738 -31.49 22.64 -28.03
N ARG A 739 -30.46 23.36 -27.55
CA ARG A 739 -29.05 22.99 -27.82
C ARG A 739 -28.73 21.60 -27.26
N LEU A 740 -29.15 21.31 -26.03
CA LEU A 740 -28.91 20.03 -25.38
C LEU A 740 -29.55 18.86 -26.12
N ILE A 741 -30.77 19.04 -26.64
CA ILE A 741 -31.52 18.02 -27.39
C ILE A 741 -30.90 17.79 -28.78
N ARG A 742 -30.41 18.85 -29.43
CA ARG A 742 -29.79 18.78 -30.77
C ARG A 742 -28.39 18.13 -30.75
N GLY A 743 -27.72 18.11 -29.60
CA GLY A 743 -26.47 17.39 -29.36
C GLY A 743 -25.24 18.27 -29.38
#